data_AF-A0A3P0XC57-F1
#
_entry.id   AF-A0A3P0XC57-F1
#
_cell.length_a   1.000
_cell.length_b   1.000
_cell.length_c   1.000
_cell.angle_alpha   90.00
_cell.angle_beta   90.00
_cell.angle_gamma   90.00
#
_symmetry.space_group_name_H-M   'P 1'
#
loop_
_entity.id
_entity.type
_entity.pdbx_description
1 polymer ?
#
loop_
_entity_poly.entity_id
_entity_poly.type
_entity_poly.pdbx_seq_one_letter_code
_entity_poly.pdbx_strand_id
1 'polypeptide(L)'
;MLACHTAAAQTPQDLSAPALHLQQPFTPLAQYGPYNGHLLVGGRGLTESLPARDPILAPSASWTLSAWVELSPVSPLSVLIAGAGDPFSGDSRFFALVDGKAALRFGAGQQVVARSPLPVHGWHFLAATFDGASARFYVDGTEQAHAEPRAGAIAPELHLGPVDTCAQLPCAHFGGRIAAFTLTRIAASAAEIAVLAHQQPDPDLIEFEEGSKPWPLQSVQYIGNRAPQPPWSMPKRNAAFSKPVAAPPPPAQTTLVPNTPGDWTLSNGWKLAEAPRTSATPEAISTPGFDTSTWMAATVPGTVLTTMIDRGLYPDPDYGLDNLDIPEKLSRQDYWYRAEFPADAVAQFENVSLLLNGINYQADVWLNGHSLGQVTGAFMRGNFSISTLLNRHGSNALAIRISPPPHPGIPNVQSIVLGSGLNGGAMELDGPTFLASEGWDWNPPMHDRDTGLWQDVHLVATGAVSIGDQQVITHLALPDTTQADITLNIPLRNASSSRVEGTLSASFEGVEVHRQVTVPPGGATFQLAPTASGGFKALHLDHPRLWWPNGYGSPELYHLTTTFTTASAAPAIKKLRFGVREVSYELSLLDNEGALQRVDYDPSNGRDDAMPQVDVTHAGMRQVPGGWAASITAGQDASPAFHPVADTRATPYLTLKVNGVRIAARGGSWGLDDSRKRVARERLEPFFRYNRDANLNIIRNWQGQNSEEDFYDLADEYGMLVWNDFWEVTTDSNAEAEDPQLFLANAKDTIERFRNHPSIIMWCGRNEGVPQPIINKGLIALTHTLDGTRYYSPSSNQVNLLPSGPYSYEEPADYYSTIDRGFAVEIGTSSLPTLEWFSRWLPAADRWPISDDWAYHNWHPNDRMNQHMQAQFGMATSLEQYESQAQMMNYVDYRAIFEGFNAHLWQPNTGRLLWMTQPSWPSMLWGILSSDYDAQASYYATRKACEPLHVQLDLATNDVQIIDTTQQPLQQARVDADVYALDGKLLLHHTAAINAASDDATQAFHLDLAPLLGDTTVLVHLALHASDGKLLSENLYWRAASDQGYRALDALAPARVTLTARDLPHSDAPGTRRLEVLLHNTSTVAALNTKLVTLRTHDGAEVLPAFYSDNYISLLPGEQRTVTIDIPANNAAEAVLLKLRGWNVTAASASVARR
;
A
#
# COMPACT_ATOMS: atom_id res chain seq x y z
N MET A 1 32.63 -5.04 -4.76
CA MET A 1 31.82 -5.27 -5.98
C MET A 1 30.47 -4.66 -5.67
N LEU A 2 30.19 -3.53 -6.30
CA LEU A 2 29.15 -2.56 -5.95
C LEU A 2 27.82 -2.86 -6.68
N ALA A 3 26.73 -2.55 -5.97
CA ALA A 3 25.41 -2.05 -6.40
C ALA A 3 24.65 -2.74 -7.56
N CYS A 4 23.45 -3.24 -7.23
CA CYS A 4 22.24 -3.00 -8.03
C CYS A 4 21.01 -3.10 -7.11
N HIS A 5 20.41 -1.94 -6.83
CA HIS A 5 19.00 -1.82 -6.53
C HIS A 5 18.23 -2.10 -7.83
N THR A 6 17.38 -3.12 -7.82
CA THR A 6 16.16 -3.26 -8.64
C THR A 6 15.54 -4.62 -8.28
N ALA A 7 14.44 -4.65 -7.53
CA ALA A 7 13.44 -5.72 -7.66
C ALA A 7 12.47 -5.36 -8.79
N ALA A 8 13.00 -4.88 -9.91
CA ALA A 8 12.30 -4.92 -11.18
C ALA A 8 12.58 -6.29 -11.77
N ALA A 9 11.54 -7.00 -12.20
CA ALA A 9 11.69 -8.24 -12.96
C ALA A 9 12.66 -8.00 -14.13
N GLN A 10 13.91 -8.45 -13.96
CA GLN A 10 14.87 -8.47 -15.05
C GLN A 10 14.37 -9.48 -16.08
N THR A 11 13.90 -8.98 -17.21
CA THR A 11 14.10 -9.69 -18.48
C THR A 11 15.58 -10.08 -18.56
N PRO A 12 15.94 -11.32 -18.96
CA PRO A 12 17.33 -11.72 -18.98
C PRO A 12 18.10 -10.87 -20.00
N GLN A 13 18.85 -9.87 -19.53
CA GLN A 13 19.85 -9.19 -20.34
C GLN A 13 21.07 -10.11 -20.47
N ASP A 14 21.23 -10.61 -21.68
CA ASP A 14 22.32 -11.44 -22.15
C ASP A 14 23.67 -10.70 -21.96
N LEU A 15 24.41 -11.07 -20.91
CA LEU A 15 25.78 -10.60 -20.69
C LEU A 15 26.74 -11.41 -21.56
N SER A 16 27.00 -10.95 -22.78
CA SER A 16 28.17 -11.37 -23.55
C SER A 16 29.04 -10.17 -23.95
N ALA A 17 30.20 -10.04 -23.28
CA ALA A 17 31.33 -9.30 -23.83
C ALA A 17 31.78 -9.98 -25.14
N PRO A 18 32.38 -9.25 -26.11
CA PRO A 18 32.66 -9.78 -27.43
C PRO A 18 33.85 -10.74 -27.36
N ALA A 19 33.58 -11.98 -26.99
CA ALA A 19 34.43 -13.08 -27.38
C ALA A 19 34.36 -13.16 -28.91
N LEU A 20 35.50 -13.08 -29.58
CA LEU A 20 35.68 -13.46 -30.98
C LEU A 20 35.36 -14.97 -31.09
N HIS A 21 34.07 -15.30 -31.08
CA HIS A 21 33.58 -16.64 -31.32
C HIS A 21 33.70 -16.89 -32.81
N LEU A 22 34.60 -17.82 -33.16
CA LEU A 22 34.49 -18.61 -34.38
C LEU A 22 33.03 -19.07 -34.49
N GLN A 23 32.28 -18.50 -35.44
CA GLN A 23 30.89 -18.88 -35.70
C GLN A 23 30.85 -20.38 -35.98
N GLN A 24 30.25 -21.14 -35.05
CA GLN A 24 29.89 -22.51 -35.35
C GLN A 24 28.93 -22.50 -36.55
N PRO A 25 29.03 -23.47 -37.48
CA PRO A 25 28.12 -23.55 -38.61
C PRO A 25 26.67 -23.73 -38.12
N PHE A 26 25.81 -22.76 -38.43
CA PHE A 26 24.38 -22.86 -38.18
C PHE A 26 23.79 -23.98 -39.07
N THR A 27 23.20 -24.99 -38.45
CA THR A 27 22.49 -26.07 -39.16
C THR A 27 20.99 -25.88 -38.96
N PRO A 28 20.23 -25.50 -40.00
CA PRO A 28 18.79 -25.29 -39.88
C PRO A 28 18.05 -26.59 -39.52
N LEU A 29 17.12 -26.54 -38.56
CA LEU A 29 16.27 -27.69 -38.20
C LEU A 29 15.27 -27.98 -39.31
N ALA A 30 15.03 -29.25 -39.66
CA ALA A 30 14.04 -29.61 -40.69
C ALA A 30 12.61 -29.16 -40.36
N GLN A 31 12.30 -29.05 -39.06
CA GLN A 31 10.99 -28.73 -38.50
C GLN A 31 11.15 -27.93 -37.20
N TYR A 32 10.21 -27.02 -36.95
CA TYR A 32 9.93 -26.43 -35.64
C TYR A 32 8.58 -26.93 -35.12
N GLY A 33 8.50 -27.23 -33.81
CA GLY A 33 7.36 -27.90 -33.19
C GLY A 33 7.45 -29.44 -33.25
N PRO A 34 6.44 -30.17 -32.77
CA PRO A 34 5.09 -29.68 -32.44
C PRO A 34 5.06 -28.82 -31.18
N TYR A 35 4.36 -27.69 -31.23
CA TYR A 35 4.00 -26.88 -30.06
C TYR A 35 2.51 -27.07 -29.73
N ASN A 36 2.19 -27.14 -28.43
CA ASN A 36 0.83 -27.32 -27.94
C ASN A 36 0.51 -26.21 -26.94
N GLY A 37 -0.59 -25.48 -27.15
CA GLY A 37 -0.99 -24.36 -26.31
C GLY A 37 -2.46 -24.41 -25.93
N HIS A 38 -2.77 -24.04 -24.69
CA HIS A 38 -4.12 -23.79 -24.20
C HIS A 38 -4.26 -22.30 -23.84
N LEU A 39 -5.19 -21.63 -24.50
CA LEU A 39 -5.29 -20.18 -24.53
C LEU A 39 -6.68 -19.74 -24.07
N LEU A 40 -6.72 -18.78 -23.14
CA LEU A 40 -7.96 -18.17 -22.65
C LEU A 40 -8.36 -16.99 -23.53
N VAL A 41 -9.65 -16.76 -23.73
CA VAL A 41 -10.17 -15.66 -24.57
C VAL A 41 -9.66 -14.29 -24.10
N GLY A 42 -9.65 -14.04 -22.79
CA GLY A 42 -9.13 -12.83 -22.17
C GLY A 42 -7.65 -12.89 -21.76
N GLY A 43 -6.97 -13.97 -22.15
CA GLY A 43 -5.64 -14.32 -21.67
C GLY A 43 -4.49 -13.83 -22.56
N ARG A 44 -3.32 -14.45 -22.34
CA ARG A 44 -2.14 -14.28 -23.19
C ARG A 44 -1.89 -15.48 -24.11
N GLY A 45 -1.16 -15.20 -25.19
CA GLY A 45 -0.60 -16.18 -26.12
C GLY A 45 0.77 -16.72 -25.72
N LEU A 46 1.27 -17.68 -26.51
CA LEU A 46 2.62 -18.23 -26.41
C LEU A 46 3.48 -17.72 -27.57
N THR A 47 4.78 -17.55 -27.31
CA THR A 47 5.76 -17.11 -28.32
C THR A 47 7.03 -17.93 -28.21
N GLU A 48 7.52 -18.40 -29.36
CA GLU A 48 8.71 -19.24 -29.51
C GLU A 48 9.69 -18.55 -30.46
N SER A 49 10.97 -18.51 -30.08
CA SER A 49 12.01 -17.86 -30.90
C SER A 49 12.56 -18.79 -31.97
N LEU A 50 12.79 -18.26 -33.17
CA LEU A 50 13.54 -18.89 -34.25
C LEU A 50 14.95 -18.29 -34.35
N PRO A 51 15.93 -19.01 -34.92
CA PRO A 51 17.24 -18.44 -35.18
C PRO A 51 17.15 -17.29 -36.20
N ALA A 52 17.69 -16.11 -35.88
CA ALA A 52 17.58 -14.91 -36.72
C ALA A 52 18.13 -15.05 -38.15
N ARG A 53 19.04 -16.01 -38.39
CA ARG A 53 19.64 -16.29 -39.71
C ARG A 53 18.97 -17.46 -40.44
N ASP A 54 17.84 -17.93 -39.94
CA ASP A 54 17.20 -19.11 -40.49
C ASP A 54 16.61 -18.85 -41.89
N PRO A 55 16.91 -19.67 -42.91
CA PRO A 55 16.46 -19.40 -44.28
C PRO A 55 14.95 -19.53 -44.46
N ILE A 56 14.22 -20.15 -43.53
CA ILE A 56 12.74 -20.25 -43.59
C ILE A 56 12.06 -18.88 -43.48
N LEU A 57 12.78 -17.89 -42.92
CA LEU A 57 12.31 -16.52 -42.73
C LEU A 57 12.32 -15.72 -44.04
N ALA A 58 12.99 -16.21 -45.08
CA ALA A 58 13.13 -15.51 -46.35
C ALA A 58 11.79 -15.45 -47.14
N PRO A 59 11.59 -14.42 -47.98
CA PRO A 59 10.39 -14.24 -48.80
C PRO A 59 10.01 -15.45 -49.66
N SER A 60 11.00 -16.09 -50.29
CA SER A 60 10.81 -17.17 -51.26
C SER A 60 11.00 -18.56 -50.66
N ALA A 61 11.12 -18.67 -49.33
CA ALA A 61 11.32 -19.97 -48.69
C ALA A 61 10.06 -20.82 -48.83
N SER A 62 10.22 -22.09 -49.24
CA SER A 62 9.11 -23.03 -49.21
C SER A 62 8.80 -23.45 -47.77
N TRP A 63 7.52 -23.61 -47.45
CA TRP A 63 7.11 -24.03 -46.11
C TRP A 63 5.75 -24.72 -46.08
N THR A 64 5.51 -25.46 -44.99
CA THR A 64 4.20 -25.93 -44.57
C THR A 64 3.98 -25.55 -43.13
N LEU A 65 2.86 -24.89 -42.86
CA LEU A 65 2.33 -24.62 -41.54
C LEU A 65 1.17 -25.58 -41.29
N SER A 66 1.09 -26.21 -40.13
CA SER A 66 -0.04 -27.06 -39.77
C SER A 66 -0.36 -26.99 -38.28
N ALA A 67 -1.63 -27.10 -37.92
CA ALA A 67 -2.10 -27.15 -36.54
C ALA A 67 -3.42 -27.91 -36.44
N TRP A 68 -3.64 -28.58 -35.32
CA TRP A 68 -4.98 -28.91 -34.85
C TRP A 68 -5.47 -27.80 -33.94
N VAL A 69 -6.72 -27.36 -34.12
CA VAL A 69 -7.32 -26.28 -33.34
C VAL A 69 -8.68 -26.69 -32.81
N GLU A 70 -8.95 -26.41 -31.55
CA GLU A 70 -10.27 -26.55 -30.94
C GLU A 70 -10.71 -25.16 -30.45
N LEU A 71 -11.85 -24.70 -30.94
CA LEU A 71 -12.36 -23.35 -30.69
C LEU A 71 -13.24 -23.30 -29.45
N SER A 72 -13.01 -22.32 -28.58
CA SER A 72 -13.98 -21.84 -27.59
C SER A 72 -15.00 -20.88 -28.26
N PRO A 73 -16.10 -20.47 -27.59
CA PRO A 73 -17.06 -19.53 -28.17
C PRO A 73 -16.36 -18.29 -28.75
N VAL A 74 -16.59 -18.03 -30.05
CA VAL A 74 -15.77 -17.11 -30.85
C VAL A 74 -16.39 -15.71 -30.86
N SER A 75 -15.54 -14.69 -30.70
CA SER A 75 -15.89 -13.29 -30.96
C SER A 75 -16.30 -13.08 -32.44
N PRO A 76 -17.25 -12.18 -32.77
CA PRO A 76 -17.56 -11.84 -34.16
C PRO A 76 -16.40 -11.12 -34.89
N LEU A 77 -15.33 -10.75 -34.18
CA LEU A 77 -14.17 -10.06 -34.71
C LEU A 77 -13.15 -11.03 -35.34
N SER A 78 -12.24 -10.50 -36.16
CA SER A 78 -11.13 -11.30 -36.68
C SER A 78 -10.12 -11.63 -35.57
N VAL A 79 -9.61 -12.87 -35.57
CA VAL A 79 -8.70 -13.40 -34.53
C VAL A 79 -7.51 -14.12 -35.17
N LEU A 80 -6.29 -13.90 -34.68
CA LEU A 80 -5.12 -14.70 -35.08
C LEU A 80 -5.02 -15.98 -34.23
N ILE A 81 -4.85 -17.13 -34.86
CA ILE A 81 -4.80 -18.45 -34.19
C ILE A 81 -3.36 -18.88 -33.91
N ALA A 82 -2.53 -19.04 -34.94
CA ALA A 82 -1.14 -19.44 -34.79
C ALA A 82 -0.36 -19.12 -36.08
N GLY A 83 0.93 -18.81 -35.97
CA GLY A 83 1.71 -18.43 -37.15
C GLY A 83 3.17 -18.11 -36.89
N ALA A 84 3.83 -17.61 -37.93
CA ALA A 84 5.23 -17.25 -37.96
C ALA A 84 5.44 -15.80 -38.39
N GLY A 85 6.41 -15.13 -37.79
CA GLY A 85 6.69 -13.71 -37.98
C GLY A 85 6.01 -12.81 -36.98
N ASP A 86 6.37 -11.53 -37.03
CA ASP A 86 5.72 -10.50 -36.23
C ASP A 86 4.25 -10.37 -36.71
N PRO A 87 3.25 -10.70 -35.86
CA PRO A 87 1.84 -10.69 -36.22
C PRO A 87 1.32 -9.31 -36.66
N PHE A 88 2.05 -8.23 -36.34
CA PHE A 88 1.68 -6.84 -36.60
C PHE A 88 2.51 -6.18 -37.71
N SER A 89 3.57 -6.84 -38.17
CA SER A 89 4.36 -6.35 -39.29
C SER A 89 3.62 -6.46 -40.63
N GLY A 90 4.18 -5.81 -41.65
CA GLY A 90 3.69 -5.90 -43.02
C GLY A 90 3.78 -7.31 -43.64
N ASP A 91 4.59 -8.22 -43.05
CA ASP A 91 4.87 -9.55 -43.57
C ASP A 91 4.81 -10.60 -42.44
N SER A 92 3.79 -11.46 -42.47
CA SER A 92 3.61 -12.53 -41.47
C SER A 92 2.95 -13.75 -42.10
N ARG A 93 2.84 -14.88 -41.39
CA ARG A 93 2.22 -16.13 -41.90
C ARG A 93 1.35 -16.75 -40.81
N PHE A 94 0.07 -16.45 -40.80
CA PHE A 94 -0.82 -16.83 -39.70
C PHE A 94 -2.09 -17.53 -40.15
N PHE A 95 -2.48 -18.55 -39.41
CA PHE A 95 -3.88 -18.97 -39.35
C PHE A 95 -4.69 -17.91 -38.59
N ALA A 96 -5.88 -17.61 -39.08
CA ALA A 96 -6.79 -16.64 -38.50
C ALA A 96 -8.25 -17.12 -38.60
N LEU A 97 -9.13 -16.49 -37.83
CA LEU A 97 -10.58 -16.52 -38.01
C LEU A 97 -11.03 -15.16 -38.53
N VAL A 98 -11.84 -15.13 -39.58
CA VAL A 98 -12.46 -13.93 -40.15
C VAL A 98 -13.94 -14.24 -40.31
N ASP A 99 -14.81 -13.56 -39.55
CA ASP A 99 -16.26 -13.83 -39.49
C ASP A 99 -16.58 -15.32 -39.23
N GLY A 100 -15.83 -15.94 -38.31
CA GLY A 100 -15.95 -17.35 -37.96
C GLY A 100 -15.40 -18.33 -39.00
N LYS A 101 -14.81 -17.86 -40.11
CA LYS A 101 -14.17 -18.71 -41.14
C LYS A 101 -12.67 -18.77 -40.95
N ALA A 102 -12.09 -19.96 -41.08
CA ALA A 102 -10.64 -20.13 -41.11
C ALA A 102 -10.02 -19.30 -42.24
N ALA A 103 -8.87 -18.70 -42.00
CA ALA A 103 -8.13 -17.96 -43.01
C ALA A 103 -6.62 -18.15 -42.85
N LEU A 104 -5.89 -17.95 -43.95
CA LEU A 104 -4.44 -17.82 -43.96
C LEU A 104 -4.09 -16.37 -44.30
N ARG A 105 -3.38 -15.68 -43.41
CA ARG A 105 -2.97 -14.28 -43.51
C ARG A 105 -1.48 -14.15 -43.81
N PHE A 106 -1.15 -13.26 -44.75
CA PHE A 106 0.21 -12.89 -45.17
C PHE A 106 0.53 -11.42 -44.82
N GLY A 107 0.43 -11.00 -43.54
CA GLY A 107 0.61 -9.59 -43.13
C GLY A 107 -0.66 -8.71 -43.27
N ALA A 108 -0.51 -7.38 -43.17
CA ALA A 108 -1.63 -6.42 -43.14
C ALA A 108 -2.26 -6.17 -44.53
N GLY A 109 -3.09 -7.12 -44.99
CA GLY A 109 -4.01 -6.90 -46.13
C GLY A 109 -4.14 -8.06 -47.13
N GLN A 110 -3.31 -9.11 -47.02
CA GLN A 110 -3.41 -10.31 -47.85
C GLN A 110 -3.93 -11.49 -47.04
N GLN A 111 -5.11 -12.01 -47.39
CA GLN A 111 -5.68 -13.16 -46.71
C GLN A 111 -6.43 -14.09 -47.67
N VAL A 112 -6.41 -15.37 -47.33
CA VAL A 112 -7.09 -16.45 -48.05
C VAL A 112 -8.10 -17.07 -47.09
N VAL A 113 -9.39 -16.81 -47.30
CA VAL A 113 -10.47 -17.22 -46.37
C VAL A 113 -11.15 -18.50 -46.87
N ALA A 114 -11.45 -19.41 -45.95
CA ALA A 114 -12.19 -20.64 -46.22
C ALA A 114 -13.64 -20.36 -46.64
N ARG A 115 -14.30 -21.36 -47.23
CA ARG A 115 -15.64 -21.19 -47.81
C ARG A 115 -16.72 -21.14 -46.72
N SER A 116 -16.58 -21.98 -45.71
CA SER A 116 -17.55 -22.17 -44.63
C SER A 116 -16.97 -21.78 -43.27
N PRO A 117 -17.81 -21.36 -42.32
CA PRO A 117 -17.39 -21.18 -40.92
C PRO A 117 -16.85 -22.47 -40.30
N LEU A 118 -15.90 -22.33 -39.38
CA LEU A 118 -15.44 -23.42 -38.52
C LEU A 118 -16.45 -23.62 -37.38
N PRO A 119 -16.96 -24.84 -37.17
CA PRO A 119 -17.75 -25.17 -35.99
C PRO A 119 -17.00 -24.88 -34.68
N VAL A 120 -17.76 -24.44 -33.67
CA VAL A 120 -17.29 -24.39 -32.29
C VAL A 120 -17.40 -25.77 -31.66
N HIS A 121 -16.49 -26.10 -30.74
CA HIS A 121 -16.38 -27.41 -30.07
C HIS A 121 -16.01 -28.57 -31.01
N GLY A 122 -14.78 -29.07 -30.85
CA GLY A 122 -14.20 -30.13 -31.67
C GLY A 122 -12.89 -29.72 -32.33
N TRP A 123 -12.07 -30.72 -32.67
CA TRP A 123 -10.78 -30.52 -33.30
C TRP A 123 -10.92 -30.35 -34.82
N HIS A 124 -10.30 -29.30 -35.34
CA HIS A 124 -10.17 -29.01 -36.76
C HIS A 124 -8.71 -28.95 -37.17
N PHE A 125 -8.36 -29.51 -38.33
CA PHE A 125 -7.01 -29.48 -38.86
C PHE A 125 -6.85 -28.32 -39.86
N LEU A 126 -5.96 -27.38 -39.55
CA LEU A 126 -5.59 -26.28 -40.42
C LEU A 126 -4.21 -26.54 -41.01
N ALA A 127 -4.07 -26.37 -42.32
CA ALA A 127 -2.76 -26.43 -42.97
C ALA A 127 -2.63 -25.40 -44.08
N ALA A 128 -1.43 -24.86 -44.25
CA ALA A 128 -1.07 -23.96 -45.33
C ALA A 128 0.27 -24.36 -45.91
N THR A 129 0.38 -24.36 -47.24
CA THR A 129 1.63 -24.65 -47.94
C THR A 129 2.00 -23.52 -48.87
N PHE A 130 3.28 -23.19 -48.97
CA PHE A 130 3.81 -22.19 -49.89
C PHE A 130 5.05 -22.74 -50.57
N ASP A 131 5.06 -22.76 -51.90
CA ASP A 131 6.16 -23.31 -52.70
C ASP A 131 7.19 -22.26 -53.14
N GLY A 132 7.03 -21.01 -52.70
CA GLY A 132 7.83 -19.86 -53.15
C GLY A 132 7.08 -18.92 -54.10
N ALA A 133 5.92 -19.34 -54.63
CA ALA A 133 5.07 -18.53 -55.50
C ALA A 133 3.58 -18.61 -55.14
N SER A 134 3.06 -19.81 -54.86
CA SER A 134 1.65 -20.07 -54.59
C SER A 134 1.43 -20.56 -53.17
N ALA A 135 0.47 -19.95 -52.47
CA ALA A 135 0.00 -20.39 -51.16
C ALA A 135 -1.32 -21.17 -51.29
N ARG A 136 -1.42 -22.34 -50.69
CA ARG A 136 -2.64 -23.16 -50.63
C ARG A 136 -3.08 -23.32 -49.18
N PHE A 137 -4.37 -23.17 -48.93
CA PHE A 137 -4.95 -23.27 -47.59
C PHE A 137 -5.97 -24.42 -47.51
N TYR A 138 -5.80 -25.27 -46.50
CA TYR A 138 -6.55 -26.49 -46.28
C TYR A 138 -7.22 -26.46 -44.91
N VAL A 139 -8.45 -26.98 -44.87
CA VAL A 139 -9.21 -27.22 -43.64
C VAL A 139 -9.69 -28.66 -43.67
N ASP A 140 -9.43 -29.41 -42.61
CA ASP A 140 -9.79 -30.82 -42.44
C ASP A 140 -9.36 -31.69 -43.64
N GLY A 141 -8.12 -31.46 -44.10
CA GLY A 141 -7.49 -32.20 -45.21
C GLY A 141 -7.95 -31.78 -46.62
N THR A 142 -8.88 -30.82 -46.73
CA THR A 142 -9.43 -30.38 -48.02
C THR A 142 -8.98 -28.96 -48.36
N GLU A 143 -8.48 -28.74 -49.58
CA GLU A 143 -8.11 -27.39 -50.07
C GLU A 143 -9.37 -26.52 -50.14
N GLN A 144 -9.38 -25.42 -49.39
CA GLN A 144 -10.49 -24.48 -49.37
C GLN A 144 -10.29 -23.34 -50.38
N ALA A 145 -9.04 -22.88 -50.49
CA ALA A 145 -8.64 -21.76 -51.34
C ALA A 145 -7.12 -21.73 -51.57
N HIS A 146 -6.67 -20.96 -52.56
CA HIS A 146 -5.27 -20.67 -52.86
C HIS A 146 -5.12 -19.22 -53.35
N ALA A 147 -3.89 -18.69 -53.28
CA ALA A 147 -3.53 -17.38 -53.79
C ALA A 147 -2.04 -17.32 -54.18
N GLU A 148 -1.63 -16.27 -54.88
CA GLU A 148 -0.23 -15.92 -55.15
C GLU A 148 0.15 -14.67 -54.34
N PRO A 149 0.36 -14.80 -53.01
CA PRO A 149 0.61 -13.65 -52.15
C PRO A 149 1.99 -13.05 -52.41
N ARG A 150 2.13 -11.76 -52.11
CA ARG A 150 3.44 -11.11 -52.05
C ARG A 150 4.05 -11.42 -50.69
N ALA A 151 4.88 -12.45 -50.63
CA ALA A 151 5.61 -12.79 -49.40
C ALA A 151 6.83 -11.88 -49.21
N GLY A 152 7.01 -11.32 -48.02
CA GLY A 152 8.25 -10.71 -47.56
C GLY A 152 8.98 -11.55 -46.51
N ALA A 153 10.05 -10.98 -45.95
CA ALA A 153 10.81 -11.63 -44.90
C ALA A 153 10.05 -11.47 -43.57
N ILE A 154 10.00 -12.53 -42.77
CA ILE A 154 9.26 -12.52 -41.51
C ILE A 154 10.22 -12.44 -40.31
N ALA A 155 9.75 -11.90 -39.19
CA ALA A 155 10.50 -11.90 -37.94
C ALA A 155 10.80 -13.34 -37.46
N PRO A 156 11.89 -13.57 -36.71
CA PRO A 156 12.32 -14.90 -36.30
C PRO A 156 11.52 -15.41 -35.09
N GLU A 157 10.20 -15.49 -35.20
CA GLU A 157 9.29 -15.80 -34.10
C GLU A 157 8.12 -16.67 -34.58
N LEU A 158 7.60 -17.51 -33.68
CA LEU A 158 6.38 -18.30 -33.83
C LEU A 158 5.43 -17.94 -32.70
N HIS A 159 4.13 -17.85 -32.99
CA HIS A 159 3.12 -17.49 -31.99
C HIS A 159 1.93 -18.45 -32.03
N LEU A 160 1.39 -18.75 -30.85
CA LEU A 160 0.08 -19.39 -30.64
C LEU A 160 -0.79 -18.36 -29.91
N GLY A 161 -1.89 -17.95 -30.54
CA GLY A 161 -2.79 -16.88 -30.13
C GLY A 161 -2.05 -15.59 -29.77
N PRO A 162 -1.38 -14.91 -30.72
CA PRO A 162 -0.71 -13.65 -30.41
C PRO A 162 -1.72 -12.62 -29.87
N VAL A 163 -1.33 -11.90 -28.82
CA VAL A 163 -2.13 -10.84 -28.20
C VAL A 163 -1.79 -9.50 -28.84
N ASP A 164 -2.78 -8.78 -29.34
CA ASP A 164 -2.67 -7.34 -29.59
C ASP A 164 -2.42 -6.61 -28.26
N THR A 165 -1.57 -5.58 -28.26
CA THR A 165 -1.84 -4.44 -27.38
C THR A 165 -2.98 -3.67 -28.04
N CYS A 166 -4.23 -4.03 -27.68
CA CYS A 166 -5.48 -3.48 -28.22
C CYS A 166 -5.70 -2.01 -27.84
N ALA A 167 -4.72 -1.13 -28.05
CA ALA A 167 -4.87 0.28 -27.75
C ALA A 167 -5.81 0.97 -28.76
N GLN A 168 -5.98 0.47 -30.00
CA GLN A 168 -6.67 1.24 -31.06
C GLN A 168 -7.48 0.46 -32.13
N LEU A 169 -7.74 -0.86 -32.03
CA LEU A 169 -8.60 -1.61 -32.98
C LEU A 169 -9.44 -2.72 -32.30
N PRO A 170 -10.65 -3.05 -32.80
CA PRO A 170 -11.45 -4.16 -32.29
C PRO A 170 -10.92 -5.49 -32.85
N CYS A 171 -9.87 -6.02 -32.23
CA CYS A 171 -9.37 -7.39 -32.42
C CYS A 171 -9.66 -8.22 -31.16
N ALA A 172 -10.00 -9.49 -31.33
CA ALA A 172 -10.18 -10.43 -30.21
C ALA A 172 -9.03 -11.43 -30.15
N HIS A 173 -8.71 -11.92 -28.95
CA HIS A 173 -7.68 -12.94 -28.73
C HIS A 173 -8.26 -14.35 -28.89
N PHE A 174 -7.42 -15.31 -29.30
CA PHE A 174 -7.84 -16.69 -29.52
C PHE A 174 -8.08 -17.41 -28.20
N GLY A 175 -9.28 -17.94 -28.02
CA GLY A 175 -9.61 -18.88 -26.94
C GLY A 175 -9.79 -20.29 -27.46
N GLY A 176 -9.11 -21.26 -26.83
CA GLY A 176 -9.17 -22.66 -27.20
C GLY A 176 -7.83 -23.38 -27.09
N ARG A 177 -7.76 -24.57 -27.70
CA ARG A 177 -6.54 -25.40 -27.71
C ARG A 177 -5.94 -25.46 -29.10
N ILE A 178 -4.62 -25.39 -29.17
CA ILE A 178 -3.83 -25.60 -30.38
C ILE A 178 -2.91 -26.78 -30.10
N ALA A 179 -2.98 -27.82 -30.93
CA ALA A 179 -2.14 -29.01 -30.81
C ALA A 179 -1.33 -29.22 -32.08
N ALA A 180 -0.14 -29.78 -31.93
CA ALA A 180 0.77 -30.13 -33.02
C ALA A 180 1.09 -28.96 -33.98
N PHE A 181 1.15 -27.73 -33.47
CA PHE A 181 1.53 -26.58 -34.30
C PHE A 181 2.97 -26.74 -34.80
N THR A 182 3.12 -26.79 -36.11
CA THR A 182 4.36 -27.20 -36.76
C THR A 182 4.65 -26.32 -37.97
N LEU A 183 5.92 -25.92 -38.11
CA LEU A 183 6.45 -25.24 -39.28
C LEU A 183 7.58 -26.09 -39.91
N THR A 184 7.42 -26.49 -41.16
CA THR A 184 8.41 -27.26 -41.93
C THR A 184 8.88 -26.49 -43.17
N ARG A 185 10.03 -26.88 -43.73
CA ARG A 185 10.69 -26.21 -44.88
C ARG A 185 10.29 -26.75 -46.25
N ILE A 186 9.26 -27.59 -46.31
CA ILE A 186 8.78 -28.18 -47.56
C ILE A 186 7.35 -27.70 -47.81
N ALA A 187 6.99 -27.48 -49.07
CA ALA A 187 5.60 -27.30 -49.45
C ALA A 187 4.96 -28.69 -49.62
N ALA A 188 4.20 -29.14 -48.62
CA ALA A 188 3.57 -30.45 -48.64
C ALA A 188 2.52 -30.54 -49.76
N SER A 189 2.39 -31.72 -50.34
CA SER A 189 1.34 -32.07 -51.29
C SER A 189 -0.01 -32.22 -50.60
N ALA A 190 -1.10 -32.07 -51.36
CA ALA A 190 -2.45 -32.29 -50.83
C ALA A 190 -2.65 -33.70 -50.24
N ALA A 191 -1.96 -34.72 -50.76
CA ALA A 191 -2.01 -36.08 -50.21
C ALA A 191 -1.32 -36.18 -48.84
N GLU A 192 -0.18 -35.50 -48.65
CA GLU A 192 0.49 -35.44 -47.35
C GLU A 192 -0.36 -34.67 -46.32
N ILE A 193 -0.98 -33.56 -46.74
CA ILE A 193 -1.92 -32.80 -45.89
C ILE A 193 -3.13 -33.66 -45.49
N ALA A 194 -3.69 -34.45 -46.41
CA ALA A 194 -4.81 -35.35 -46.10
C ALA A 194 -4.41 -36.45 -45.08
N VAL A 195 -3.16 -36.96 -45.15
CA VAL A 195 -2.66 -37.92 -44.15
C VAL A 195 -2.54 -37.26 -42.77
N LEU A 196 -2.00 -36.04 -42.68
CA LEU A 196 -1.89 -35.31 -41.42
C LEU A 196 -3.27 -35.01 -40.82
N ALA A 197 -4.26 -34.67 -41.64
CA ALA A 197 -5.63 -34.43 -41.21
C ALA A 197 -6.35 -35.67 -40.62
N HIS A 198 -5.82 -36.88 -40.83
CA HIS A 198 -6.34 -38.11 -40.21
C HIS A 198 -5.67 -38.45 -38.87
N GLN A 199 -4.68 -37.66 -38.43
CA GLN A 199 -3.95 -37.86 -37.18
C GLN A 199 -4.47 -36.92 -36.09
N GLN A 200 -5.76 -37.03 -35.77
CA GLN A 200 -6.37 -36.20 -34.74
C GLN A 200 -5.68 -36.41 -33.37
N PRO A 201 -5.34 -35.34 -32.64
CA PRO A 201 -4.72 -35.43 -31.33
C PRO A 201 -5.67 -36.08 -30.31
N ASP A 202 -5.09 -36.91 -29.44
CA ASP A 202 -5.74 -37.33 -28.21
C ASP A 202 -5.39 -36.32 -27.09
N PRO A 203 -6.34 -35.50 -26.63
CA PRO A 203 -6.07 -34.45 -25.65
C PRO A 203 -5.57 -34.99 -24.31
N ASP A 204 -5.88 -36.24 -23.95
CA ASP A 204 -5.44 -36.85 -22.69
C ASP A 204 -3.96 -37.29 -22.73
N LEU A 205 -3.36 -37.33 -23.93
CA LEU A 205 -1.96 -37.70 -24.17
C LEU A 205 -1.05 -36.50 -24.48
N ILE A 206 -1.60 -35.28 -24.48
CA ILE A 206 -0.88 -34.05 -24.83
C ILE A 206 -0.78 -33.14 -23.62
N GLU A 207 0.44 -32.75 -23.29
CA GLU A 207 0.69 -31.64 -22.37
C GLU A 207 0.58 -30.32 -23.15
N PHE A 208 -0.39 -29.48 -22.75
CA PHE A 208 -0.58 -28.15 -23.30
C PHE A 208 0.15 -27.14 -22.43
N GLU A 209 0.94 -26.26 -23.03
CA GLU A 209 1.43 -25.09 -22.32
C GLU A 209 0.30 -24.06 -22.18
N GLU A 210 0.08 -23.56 -20.97
CA GLU A 210 -0.90 -22.51 -20.69
C GLU A 210 -0.35 -21.16 -21.17
N GLY A 211 -1.03 -20.51 -22.11
CA GLY A 211 -0.68 -19.14 -22.52
C GLY A 211 -0.88 -18.14 -21.39
N SER A 212 -1.89 -18.38 -20.54
CA SER A 212 -2.17 -17.60 -19.34
C SER A 212 -1.73 -18.39 -18.11
N LYS A 213 -0.45 -18.25 -17.75
CA LYS A 213 0.14 -19.03 -16.65
C LYS A 213 -0.56 -18.72 -15.32
N PRO A 214 -0.79 -19.72 -14.46
CA PRO A 214 -1.25 -19.49 -13.10
C PRO A 214 -0.17 -18.75 -12.29
N TRP A 215 -0.56 -18.19 -11.15
CA TRP A 215 0.40 -17.50 -10.27
C TRP A 215 1.49 -18.47 -9.82
N PRO A 216 2.78 -18.11 -9.98
CA PRO A 216 3.88 -19.00 -9.64
C PRO A 216 3.97 -19.24 -8.13
N LEU A 217 4.46 -20.41 -7.75
CA LEU A 217 4.88 -20.66 -6.38
C LEU A 217 6.27 -20.05 -6.16
N GLN A 218 6.52 -19.60 -4.93
CA GLN A 218 7.85 -19.20 -4.51
C GLN A 218 8.86 -20.33 -4.72
N SER A 219 10.00 -19.99 -5.29
CA SER A 219 11.09 -20.89 -5.65
C SER A 219 12.43 -20.51 -5.01
N VAL A 220 12.56 -19.28 -4.51
CA VAL A 220 13.76 -18.76 -3.85
C VAL A 220 13.42 -18.16 -2.48
N GLN A 221 14.35 -18.26 -1.52
CA GLN A 221 14.23 -17.74 -0.16
C GLN A 221 15.57 -17.19 0.35
N TYR A 222 15.52 -16.03 0.99
CA TYR A 222 16.58 -15.40 1.75
C TYR A 222 16.19 -15.38 3.24
N ILE A 223 17.08 -15.90 4.08
CA ILE A 223 16.90 -16.02 5.54
C ILE A 223 17.81 -15.03 6.30
N GLY A 224 18.17 -13.91 5.69
CA GLY A 224 19.08 -12.95 6.32
C GLY A 224 20.56 -13.33 6.24
N ASN A 225 21.39 -12.58 6.96
CA ASN A 225 22.82 -12.87 7.06
C ASN A 225 23.08 -14.15 7.86
N ARG A 226 24.08 -14.93 7.45
CA ARG A 226 24.49 -16.18 8.14
C ARG A 226 25.59 -15.98 9.18
N ALA A 227 26.20 -14.79 9.19
CA ALA A 227 27.23 -14.40 10.15
C ALA A 227 27.21 -12.87 10.31
N PRO A 228 27.69 -12.34 11.46
CA PRO A 228 27.82 -10.90 11.64
C PRO A 228 28.68 -10.26 10.56
N GLN A 229 28.35 -9.02 10.20
CA GLN A 229 29.13 -8.24 9.25
C GLN A 229 30.59 -8.07 9.72
N PRO A 230 31.56 -8.07 8.81
CA PRO A 230 32.95 -7.88 9.19
C PRO A 230 33.19 -6.44 9.70
N PRO A 231 34.05 -6.23 10.71
CA PRO A 231 34.22 -4.92 11.35
C PRO A 231 34.57 -3.76 10.41
N TRP A 232 35.23 -4.03 9.28
CA TRP A 232 35.59 -2.98 8.31
C TRP A 232 34.40 -2.41 7.54
N SER A 233 33.27 -3.14 7.51
CA SER A 233 32.02 -2.74 6.84
C SER A 233 31.02 -2.08 7.78
N MET A 234 31.28 -2.09 9.09
CA MET A 234 30.45 -1.40 10.08
C MET A 234 30.61 0.12 9.96
N PRO A 235 29.55 0.89 10.24
CA PRO A 235 29.59 2.35 10.23
C PRO A 235 30.61 2.90 11.25
N LYS A 236 31.28 3.98 10.86
CA LYS A 236 32.31 4.66 11.65
C LYS A 236 31.75 5.96 12.22
N ARG A 237 31.76 6.06 13.54
CA ARG A 237 31.39 7.28 14.28
C ARG A 237 32.53 8.29 14.33
N ASN A 238 32.20 9.59 14.26
CA ASN A 238 33.13 10.67 14.61
C ASN A 238 32.88 11.24 16.02
N ALA A 239 31.71 10.97 16.61
CA ALA A 239 31.39 11.29 18.00
C ALA A 239 31.39 10.04 18.92
N ALA A 240 31.49 10.26 20.23
CA ALA A 240 31.24 9.21 21.22
C ALA A 240 29.73 9.02 21.39
N PHE A 241 29.31 7.81 21.81
CA PHE A 241 27.91 7.56 22.13
C PHE A 241 27.40 8.49 23.22
N SER A 242 26.12 8.84 23.13
CA SER A 242 25.47 9.67 24.14
C SER A 242 25.43 8.96 25.50
N LYS A 243 25.32 9.75 26.57
CA LYS A 243 25.06 9.18 27.89
C LYS A 243 23.57 8.83 28.00
N PRO A 244 23.22 7.65 28.53
CA PRO A 244 21.83 7.32 28.84
C PRO A 244 21.18 8.36 29.75
N VAL A 245 19.91 8.68 29.47
CA VAL A 245 19.11 9.62 30.28
C VAL A 245 17.86 8.89 30.76
N ALA A 246 17.74 8.72 32.08
CA ALA A 246 16.58 8.07 32.67
C ALA A 246 15.33 8.98 32.64
N ALA A 247 14.21 8.44 32.19
CA ALA A 247 12.90 9.04 32.35
C ALA A 247 12.40 8.88 33.80
N PRO A 248 11.53 9.78 34.30
CA PRO A 248 10.86 9.60 35.58
C PRO A 248 10.18 8.22 35.64
N PRO A 249 10.36 7.45 36.73
CA PRO A 249 9.73 6.14 36.83
C PRO A 249 8.21 6.29 36.92
N PRO A 250 7.44 5.36 36.33
CA PRO A 250 5.99 5.34 36.52
C PRO A 250 5.65 5.13 38.00
N PRO A 251 4.41 5.47 38.42
CA PRO A 251 3.92 5.17 39.76
C PRO A 251 4.19 3.71 40.16
N ALA A 252 4.69 3.50 41.39
CA ALA A 252 5.15 2.19 41.84
C ALA A 252 4.02 1.20 42.17
N GLN A 253 2.79 1.69 42.32
CA GLN A 253 1.62 0.88 42.67
C GLN A 253 0.75 0.66 41.44
N THR A 254 0.41 -0.60 41.18
CA THR A 254 -0.54 -0.95 40.11
C THR A 254 -1.94 -0.48 40.50
N THR A 255 -2.64 0.10 39.53
CA THR A 255 -4.01 0.61 39.67
C THR A 255 -4.89 0.01 38.59
N LEU A 256 -6.11 -0.39 38.96
CA LEU A 256 -7.13 -0.79 37.99
C LEU A 256 -7.86 0.46 37.50
N VAL A 257 -7.59 0.87 36.25
CA VAL A 257 -8.22 2.02 35.62
C VAL A 257 -9.45 1.54 34.84
N PRO A 258 -10.68 1.98 35.17
CA PRO A 258 -11.88 1.52 34.48
C PRO A 258 -11.96 2.08 33.05
N ASN A 259 -12.16 1.20 32.07
CA ASN A 259 -12.39 1.58 30.68
C ASN A 259 -13.90 1.68 30.40
N THR A 260 -14.60 0.58 30.67
CA THR A 260 -16.07 0.47 30.58
C THR A 260 -16.57 -0.42 31.74
N PRO A 261 -17.89 -0.47 32.02
CA PRO A 261 -18.40 -1.35 33.06
C PRO A 261 -18.02 -2.82 32.81
N GLY A 262 -17.20 -3.39 33.70
CA GLY A 262 -16.71 -4.77 33.53
C GLY A 262 -15.34 -4.88 32.87
N ASP A 263 -14.66 -3.79 32.55
CA ASP A 263 -13.32 -3.79 31.94
C ASP A 263 -12.39 -2.75 32.59
N TRP A 264 -11.20 -3.19 33.00
CA TRP A 264 -10.20 -2.36 33.66
C TRP A 264 -8.79 -2.63 33.12
N THR A 265 -8.04 -1.58 32.82
CA THR A 265 -6.61 -1.66 32.50
C THR A 265 -5.77 -1.81 33.77
N LEU A 266 -4.80 -2.74 33.76
CA LEU A 266 -3.72 -2.83 34.75
C LEU A 266 -2.64 -1.80 34.43
N SER A 267 -2.80 -0.59 34.97
CA SER A 267 -1.86 0.50 34.76
C SER A 267 -0.86 0.61 35.91
N ASN A 268 0.36 1.05 35.61
CA ASN A 268 1.44 1.32 36.57
C ASN A 268 1.95 0.07 37.33
N GLY A 269 2.96 0.25 38.19
CA GLY A 269 3.44 -0.80 39.10
C GLY A 269 4.20 -1.97 38.47
N TRP A 270 4.26 -2.05 37.14
CA TRP A 270 4.97 -3.10 36.41
C TRP A 270 6.49 -3.08 36.68
N LYS A 271 7.06 -4.28 36.74
CA LYS A 271 8.48 -4.55 36.95
C LYS A 271 9.04 -5.44 35.85
N LEU A 272 10.29 -5.22 35.46
CA LEU A 272 11.02 -5.98 34.45
C LEU A 272 12.31 -6.57 35.02
N ALA A 273 12.58 -7.83 34.72
CA ALA A 273 13.89 -8.45 34.90
C ALA A 273 14.28 -9.34 33.72
N GLU A 274 15.57 -9.40 33.40
CA GLU A 274 16.12 -10.40 32.49
C GLU A 274 15.95 -11.79 33.13
N ALA A 275 15.28 -12.72 32.44
CA ALA A 275 15.00 -14.04 33.00
C ALA A 275 16.26 -14.84 33.38
N PRO A 276 17.37 -14.81 32.60
CA PRO A 276 18.61 -15.49 32.99
C PRO A 276 19.23 -14.99 34.30
N ARG A 277 18.84 -13.81 34.80
CA ARG A 277 19.30 -13.26 36.08
C ARG A 277 18.40 -13.61 37.26
N THR A 278 17.30 -14.32 37.02
CA THR A 278 16.32 -14.70 38.04
C THR A 278 16.38 -16.21 38.25
N SER A 279 16.73 -16.65 39.46
CA SER A 279 16.81 -18.09 39.81
C SER A 279 15.55 -18.64 40.47
N ALA A 280 14.57 -17.78 40.77
CA ALA A 280 13.29 -18.17 41.35
C ALA A 280 12.42 -18.91 40.31
N THR A 281 11.57 -19.82 40.79
CA THR A 281 10.63 -20.52 39.91
C THR A 281 9.46 -19.61 39.49
N PRO A 282 8.78 -19.87 38.36
CA PRO A 282 7.61 -19.10 37.94
C PRO A 282 6.51 -19.00 39.02
N GLU A 283 6.31 -20.06 39.81
CA GLU A 283 5.37 -20.09 40.93
C GLU A 283 5.75 -19.06 42.00
N ALA A 284 7.03 -19.00 42.35
CA ALA A 284 7.53 -18.06 43.36
C ALA A 284 7.44 -16.61 42.86
N ILE A 285 7.80 -16.36 41.60
CA ILE A 285 7.76 -15.02 40.99
C ILE A 285 6.32 -14.48 40.95
N SER A 286 5.36 -15.33 40.61
CA SER A 286 3.93 -14.96 40.53
C SER A 286 3.20 -14.97 41.87
N THR A 287 3.90 -15.04 43.01
CA THR A 287 3.27 -14.96 44.34
C THR A 287 3.31 -13.51 44.87
N PRO A 288 2.22 -12.99 45.48
CA PRO A 288 2.22 -11.67 46.12
C PRO A 288 3.33 -11.52 47.17
N GLY A 289 3.99 -10.36 47.21
CA GLY A 289 5.10 -10.09 48.12
C GLY A 289 6.46 -10.64 47.68
N PHE A 290 6.60 -11.18 46.48
CA PHE A 290 7.91 -11.56 45.91
C PHE A 290 8.84 -10.33 45.82
N ASP A 291 10.10 -10.51 46.22
CA ASP A 291 11.09 -9.43 46.26
C ASP A 291 11.54 -9.02 44.84
N THR A 292 11.05 -7.87 44.38
CA THR A 292 11.43 -7.24 43.11
C THR A 292 12.33 -6.03 43.31
N SER A 293 13.02 -5.90 44.44
CA SER A 293 13.84 -4.71 44.76
C SER A 293 14.99 -4.47 43.76
N THR A 294 15.45 -5.54 43.10
CA THR A 294 16.49 -5.49 42.06
C THR A 294 15.93 -5.38 40.63
N TRP A 295 14.60 -5.40 40.46
CA TRP A 295 13.95 -5.34 39.16
C TRP A 295 13.73 -3.89 38.73
N MET A 296 13.74 -3.65 37.43
CA MET A 296 13.50 -2.34 36.84
C MET A 296 12.01 -1.99 36.92
N ALA A 297 11.67 -0.71 37.07
CA ALA A 297 10.30 -0.27 36.78
C ALA A 297 10.07 -0.38 35.27
N ALA A 298 9.02 -1.09 34.85
CA ALA A 298 8.72 -1.35 33.45
C ALA A 298 7.74 -0.34 32.87
N THR A 299 7.84 -0.10 31.57
CA THR A 299 6.89 0.67 30.79
C THR A 299 5.96 -0.34 30.09
N VAL A 300 4.66 -0.28 30.40
CA VAL A 300 3.60 -1.12 29.82
C VAL A 300 2.40 -0.21 29.56
N PRO A 301 1.89 -0.11 28.31
CA PRO A 301 2.39 -0.77 27.11
C PRO A 301 3.82 -0.36 26.72
N GLY A 302 4.60 -1.29 26.17
CA GLY A 302 5.96 -1.02 25.69
C GLY A 302 6.84 -2.26 25.51
N THR A 303 8.02 -2.02 24.95
CA THR A 303 9.03 -3.06 24.70
C THR A 303 10.04 -3.17 25.84
N VAL A 304 10.82 -4.26 25.84
CA VAL A 304 11.96 -4.45 26.74
C VAL A 304 12.95 -3.31 26.58
N LEU A 305 13.27 -2.94 25.32
CA LEU A 305 14.20 -1.86 25.02
C LEU A 305 13.65 -0.51 25.50
N THR A 306 12.36 -0.23 25.30
CA THR A 306 11.70 0.98 25.83
C THR A 306 11.92 1.10 27.34
N THR A 307 11.67 0.02 28.09
CA THR A 307 11.92 0.01 29.54
C THR A 307 13.39 0.30 29.87
N MET A 308 14.34 -0.33 29.19
CA MET A 308 15.76 -0.15 29.50
C MET A 308 16.26 1.27 29.17
N ILE A 309 15.77 1.88 28.09
CA ILE A 309 16.05 3.29 27.76
C ILE A 309 15.46 4.20 28.84
N ASP A 310 14.18 4.02 29.18
CA ASP A 310 13.49 4.84 30.18
C ASP A 310 14.12 4.76 31.58
N ARG A 311 14.86 3.68 31.87
CA ARG A 311 15.62 3.49 33.12
C ARG A 311 17.07 3.94 33.03
N GLY A 312 17.50 4.49 31.89
CA GLY A 312 18.84 5.03 31.68
C GLY A 312 19.93 3.95 31.59
N LEU A 313 19.59 2.75 31.09
CA LEU A 313 20.59 1.70 30.83
C LEU A 313 21.27 1.91 29.47
N TYR A 314 20.52 2.39 28.47
CA TYR A 314 20.98 2.59 27.10
C TYR A 314 20.70 4.01 26.61
N PRO A 315 21.52 4.54 25.68
CA PRO A 315 21.22 5.79 25.00
C PRO A 315 19.97 5.68 24.11
N ASP A 316 19.48 6.81 23.60
CA ASP A 316 18.35 6.82 22.66
C ASP A 316 18.79 6.24 21.31
N PRO A 317 18.23 5.11 20.84
CA PRO A 317 18.66 4.46 19.60
C PRO A 317 18.47 5.33 18.36
N ASP A 318 17.58 6.32 18.45
CA ASP A 318 17.21 7.21 17.35
C ASP A 318 18.30 8.28 17.05
N TYR A 319 19.30 8.45 17.91
CA TYR A 319 20.33 9.50 17.78
C TYR A 319 21.65 8.97 17.19
N GLY A 320 21.98 9.41 15.98
CA GLY A 320 23.20 9.04 15.25
C GLY A 320 23.41 7.53 15.24
N LEU A 321 24.57 7.08 15.71
CA LEU A 321 24.91 5.66 15.80
C LEU A 321 24.64 5.03 17.18
N ASP A 322 23.92 5.69 18.09
CA ASP A 322 23.72 5.24 19.48
C ASP A 322 23.04 3.87 19.60
N ASN A 323 22.22 3.46 18.62
CA ASN A 323 21.64 2.11 18.58
C ASN A 323 22.71 1.00 18.60
N LEU A 324 23.91 1.28 18.07
CA LEU A 324 25.02 0.32 18.05
C LEU A 324 25.68 0.09 19.43
N ASP A 325 25.38 0.92 20.43
CA ASP A 325 25.81 0.69 21.83
C ASP A 325 24.90 -0.32 22.55
N ILE A 326 23.70 -0.56 22.01
CA ILE A 326 22.73 -1.51 22.55
C ILE A 326 23.16 -2.92 22.14
N PRO A 327 23.12 -3.92 23.03
CA PRO A 327 23.60 -5.25 22.67
C PRO A 327 22.51 -6.11 22.01
N GLU A 328 22.84 -6.75 20.89
CA GLU A 328 22.00 -7.75 20.19
C GLU A 328 21.61 -8.98 21.03
N LYS A 329 22.14 -9.12 22.26
CA LYS A 329 21.66 -10.18 23.18
C LYS A 329 20.21 -9.94 23.64
N LEU A 330 19.69 -8.72 23.49
CA LEU A 330 18.35 -8.39 23.99
C LEU A 330 17.26 -9.21 23.27
N SER A 331 17.45 -9.54 22.00
CA SER A 331 16.56 -10.42 21.22
C SER A 331 16.83 -11.92 21.41
N ARG A 332 17.70 -12.33 22.34
CA ARG A 332 18.17 -13.73 22.47
C ARG A 332 17.99 -14.32 23.86
N GLN A 333 17.12 -13.73 24.68
CA GLN A 333 16.85 -14.16 26.04
C GLN A 333 15.43 -13.78 26.45
N ASP A 334 14.88 -14.47 27.45
CA ASP A 334 13.55 -14.17 27.96
C ASP A 334 13.57 -13.07 29.03
N TYR A 335 12.39 -12.50 29.29
CA TYR A 335 12.17 -11.44 30.26
C TYR A 335 10.96 -11.71 31.13
N TRP A 336 11.04 -11.32 32.40
CA TRP A 336 9.90 -11.34 33.30
C TRP A 336 9.30 -9.96 33.43
N TYR A 337 8.02 -9.83 33.08
CA TYR A 337 7.15 -8.74 33.51
C TYR A 337 6.37 -9.17 34.75
N ARG A 338 6.26 -8.30 35.75
CA ARG A 338 5.49 -8.59 36.98
C ARG A 338 4.75 -7.37 37.49
N ALA A 339 3.51 -7.56 37.93
CA ALA A 339 2.72 -6.54 38.62
C ALA A 339 1.95 -7.14 39.80
N GLU A 340 1.82 -6.37 40.89
CA GLU A 340 0.92 -6.68 42.00
C GLU A 340 -0.26 -5.73 42.01
N PHE A 341 -1.48 -6.24 42.08
CA PHE A 341 -2.70 -5.46 41.97
C PHE A 341 -3.79 -5.91 42.98
N PRO A 342 -4.62 -4.97 43.47
CA PRO A 342 -5.81 -5.31 44.25
C PRO A 342 -6.93 -5.83 43.33
N ALA A 343 -7.77 -6.73 43.83
CA ALA A 343 -8.91 -7.28 43.09
C ALA A 343 -10.29 -6.77 43.56
N ASP A 344 -10.34 -5.81 44.48
CA ASP A 344 -11.60 -5.35 45.08
C ASP A 344 -12.61 -4.85 44.05
N ALA A 345 -12.15 -4.19 42.98
CA ALA A 345 -12.98 -3.68 41.89
C ALA A 345 -13.73 -4.78 41.13
N VAL A 346 -13.19 -6.01 41.09
CA VAL A 346 -13.75 -7.15 40.38
C VAL A 346 -14.31 -8.23 41.32
N ALA A 347 -14.22 -8.04 42.64
CA ALA A 347 -14.55 -9.05 43.65
C ALA A 347 -16.00 -9.56 43.56
N GLN A 348 -16.92 -8.69 43.17
CA GLN A 348 -18.36 -8.95 43.06
C GLN A 348 -18.77 -9.76 41.82
N PHE A 349 -17.87 -9.95 40.85
CA PHE A 349 -18.19 -10.63 39.58
C PHE A 349 -17.84 -12.11 39.64
N GLU A 350 -18.75 -12.98 39.18
CA GLU A 350 -18.53 -14.42 39.18
C GLU A 350 -17.38 -14.83 38.25
N ASN A 351 -17.33 -14.23 37.05
CA ASN A 351 -16.34 -14.53 36.03
C ASN A 351 -15.40 -13.36 35.82
N VAL A 352 -14.10 -13.63 35.91
CA VAL A 352 -13.02 -12.65 35.64
C VAL A 352 -12.00 -13.32 34.73
N SER A 353 -11.66 -12.64 33.64
CA SER A 353 -10.59 -13.01 32.71
C SER A 353 -9.47 -11.99 32.74
N LEU A 354 -8.24 -12.47 32.56
CA LEU A 354 -7.08 -11.67 32.18
C LEU A 354 -7.02 -11.62 30.64
N LEU A 355 -6.94 -10.42 30.09
CA LEU A 355 -6.80 -10.18 28.66
C LEU A 355 -5.47 -9.47 28.39
N LEU A 356 -4.62 -10.08 27.56
CA LEU A 356 -3.41 -9.47 27.02
C LEU A 356 -3.72 -8.99 25.60
N ASN A 357 -3.79 -7.68 25.36
CA ASN A 357 -4.21 -7.16 24.06
C ASN A 357 -3.16 -7.29 22.95
N GLY A 358 -1.88 -7.47 23.33
CA GLY A 358 -0.76 -7.60 22.41
C GLY A 358 0.53 -7.90 23.18
N ILE A 359 1.20 -8.97 22.78
CA ILE A 359 2.50 -9.41 23.30
C ILE A 359 3.41 -9.65 22.11
N ASN A 360 4.71 -9.46 22.24
CA ASN A 360 5.65 -9.90 21.21
C ASN A 360 6.83 -10.63 21.89
N TYR A 361 7.10 -11.91 21.64
CA TYR A 361 6.45 -12.79 20.66
C TYR A 361 5.72 -13.98 21.28
N GLN A 362 6.27 -14.61 22.33
CA GLN A 362 5.64 -15.70 23.07
C GLN A 362 5.61 -15.39 24.56
N ALA A 363 4.51 -15.71 25.26
CA ALA A 363 4.37 -15.43 26.68
C ALA A 363 3.86 -16.63 27.49
N ASP A 364 4.58 -17.01 28.56
CA ASP A 364 4.08 -17.87 29.64
C ASP A 364 3.43 -17.00 30.72
N VAL A 365 2.17 -17.25 31.03
CA VAL A 365 1.38 -16.39 31.93
C VAL A 365 1.10 -17.10 33.25
N TRP A 366 1.35 -16.40 34.37
CA TRP A 366 1.21 -16.94 35.72
C TRP A 366 0.50 -15.96 36.65
N LEU A 367 -0.42 -16.47 37.46
CA LEU A 367 -1.15 -15.71 38.47
C LEU A 367 -1.13 -16.44 39.81
N ASN A 368 -0.70 -15.76 40.86
CA ASN A 368 -0.73 -16.27 42.25
C ASN A 368 -0.11 -17.67 42.41
N GLY A 369 1.00 -17.96 41.71
CA GLY A 369 1.66 -19.26 41.76
C GLY A 369 1.14 -20.31 40.77
N HIS A 370 0.13 -19.98 39.94
CA HIS A 370 -0.50 -20.91 39.01
C HIS A 370 -0.25 -20.50 37.55
N SER A 371 0.13 -21.46 36.70
CA SER A 371 0.20 -21.25 35.25
C SER A 371 -1.19 -21.12 34.65
N LEU A 372 -1.39 -20.09 33.83
CA LEU A 372 -2.61 -19.86 33.04
C LEU A 372 -2.50 -20.42 31.62
N GLY A 373 -1.28 -20.68 31.14
CA GLY A 373 -1.01 -21.16 29.79
C GLY A 373 -0.08 -20.22 29.01
N GLN A 374 -0.09 -20.38 27.69
CA GLN A 374 0.75 -19.66 26.74
C GLN A 374 -0.08 -18.90 25.70
N VAL A 375 0.49 -17.82 25.18
CA VAL A 375 0.02 -17.12 23.97
C VAL A 375 1.24 -16.80 23.08
N THR A 376 1.07 -16.88 21.77
CA THR A 376 2.14 -16.69 20.77
C THR A 376 1.63 -15.87 19.58
N GLY A 377 2.47 -14.99 19.06
CA GLY A 377 2.18 -14.11 17.94
C GLY A 377 1.86 -12.69 18.41
N ALA A 378 2.31 -11.70 17.62
CA ALA A 378 2.22 -10.29 17.97
C ALA A 378 0.79 -9.74 18.02
N PHE A 379 -0.13 -10.39 17.32
CA PHE A 379 -1.42 -9.81 16.94
C PHE A 379 -2.64 -10.54 17.54
N MET A 380 -2.45 -11.71 18.14
CA MET A 380 -3.50 -12.45 18.84
C MET A 380 -3.62 -11.99 20.30
N ARG A 381 -4.86 -11.79 20.76
CA ARG A 381 -5.14 -11.55 22.18
C ARG A 381 -5.00 -12.82 23.03
N GLY A 382 -4.31 -12.71 24.16
CA GLY A 382 -4.28 -13.77 25.18
C GLY A 382 -5.46 -13.63 26.15
N ASN A 383 -6.36 -14.62 26.24
CA ASN A 383 -7.54 -14.57 27.11
C ASN A 383 -7.59 -15.75 28.09
N PHE A 384 -7.37 -15.47 29.37
CA PHE A 384 -7.26 -16.48 30.42
C PHE A 384 -8.32 -16.30 31.49
N SER A 385 -9.09 -17.34 31.82
CA SER A 385 -10.02 -17.31 32.95
C SER A 385 -9.24 -17.38 34.27
N ILE A 386 -9.48 -16.42 35.17
CA ILE A 386 -8.76 -16.29 36.45
C ILE A 386 -9.67 -16.33 37.68
N SER A 387 -10.98 -16.52 37.48
CA SER A 387 -12.02 -16.42 38.53
C SER A 387 -11.75 -17.25 39.79
N THR A 388 -11.14 -18.43 39.63
CA THR A 388 -10.87 -19.39 40.72
C THR A 388 -9.50 -19.20 41.37
N LEU A 389 -8.63 -18.38 40.76
CA LEU A 389 -7.24 -18.14 41.19
C LEU A 389 -7.06 -16.77 41.83
N LEU A 390 -8.07 -15.90 41.72
CA LEU A 390 -8.03 -14.53 42.23
C LEU A 390 -8.23 -14.47 43.75
N ASN A 391 -7.33 -13.78 44.44
CA ASN A 391 -7.53 -13.31 45.81
C ASN A 391 -8.46 -12.10 45.78
N ARG A 392 -9.77 -12.33 45.81
CA ARG A 392 -10.82 -11.31 45.61
C ARG A 392 -10.76 -10.11 46.57
N HIS A 393 -10.23 -10.32 47.78
CA HIS A 393 -10.14 -9.30 48.83
C HIS A 393 -8.69 -9.12 49.32
N GLY A 394 -7.72 -9.25 48.41
CA GLY A 394 -6.30 -9.16 48.72
C GLY A 394 -5.43 -8.80 47.52
N SER A 395 -4.11 -8.86 47.72
CA SER A 395 -3.13 -8.66 46.65
C SER A 395 -3.07 -9.88 45.74
N ASN A 396 -2.95 -9.62 44.44
CA ASN A 396 -2.73 -10.60 43.39
C ASN A 396 -1.43 -10.26 42.68
N ALA A 397 -0.66 -11.26 42.27
CA ALA A 397 0.57 -11.08 41.52
C ALA A 397 0.46 -11.78 40.16
N LEU A 398 0.58 -10.98 39.10
CA LEU A 398 0.70 -11.44 37.73
C LEU A 398 2.18 -11.44 37.35
N ALA A 399 2.67 -12.56 36.85
CA ALA A 399 3.99 -12.67 36.23
C ALA A 399 3.84 -13.22 34.81
N ILE A 400 4.53 -12.59 33.87
CA ILE A 400 4.53 -12.95 32.46
C ILE A 400 5.99 -13.12 32.05
N ARG A 401 6.38 -14.33 31.63
CA ARG A 401 7.68 -14.55 30.99
C ARG A 401 7.48 -14.40 29.51
N ILE A 402 8.11 -13.40 28.92
CA ILE A 402 8.04 -13.13 27.49
C ILE A 402 9.35 -13.54 26.81
N SER A 403 9.21 -14.18 25.66
CA SER A 403 10.29 -14.64 24.80
C SER A 403 10.24 -13.86 23.47
N PRO A 404 11.39 -13.40 22.96
CA PRO A 404 11.52 -12.86 21.62
C PRO A 404 11.09 -13.87 20.53
N PRO A 405 10.91 -13.42 19.27
CA PRO A 405 10.78 -14.33 18.13
C PRO A 405 11.92 -15.36 18.13
N PRO A 406 11.66 -16.65 17.90
CA PRO A 406 12.67 -17.70 18.02
C PRO A 406 13.76 -17.60 16.94
N HIS A 407 13.49 -16.92 15.82
CA HIS A 407 14.46 -16.68 14.75
C HIS A 407 14.77 -15.17 14.60
N PRO A 408 15.40 -14.50 15.60
CA PRO A 408 15.62 -13.03 15.58
C PRO A 408 16.65 -12.56 14.53
N GLY A 409 17.17 -13.49 13.73
CA GLY A 409 18.06 -13.21 12.61
C GLY A 409 19.46 -12.70 12.97
N ILE A 410 20.18 -12.29 11.94
CA ILE A 410 21.44 -11.53 12.04
C ILE A 410 21.29 -10.33 11.13
N PRO A 411 21.22 -9.12 11.68
CA PRO A 411 20.84 -7.97 10.90
C PRO A 411 21.96 -7.50 9.98
N ASN A 412 21.59 -6.73 8.95
CA ASN A 412 22.52 -5.94 8.16
C ASN A 412 22.49 -4.48 8.62
N VAL A 413 23.63 -3.94 9.03
CA VAL A 413 23.81 -2.53 9.37
C VAL A 413 24.33 -1.76 8.16
N GLN A 414 23.65 -0.67 7.79
CA GLN A 414 24.05 0.17 6.66
C GLN A 414 25.29 1.01 7.00
N SER A 415 26.16 1.24 6.00
CA SER A 415 27.31 2.13 6.06
C SER A 415 27.62 2.66 4.66
N ILE A 416 28.41 3.73 4.52
CA ILE A 416 28.83 4.26 3.21
C ILE A 416 29.53 3.18 2.38
N VAL A 417 30.32 2.33 3.03
CA VAL A 417 31.14 1.33 2.33
C VAL A 417 30.29 0.16 1.84
N LEU A 418 29.29 -0.26 2.62
CA LEU A 418 28.47 -1.41 2.28
C LEU A 418 27.22 -1.04 1.47
N GLY A 419 26.70 0.18 1.66
CA GLY A 419 25.40 0.60 1.14
C GLY A 419 24.23 0.00 1.93
N SER A 420 23.07 -0.01 1.30
CA SER A 420 21.86 -0.67 1.82
C SER A 420 22.01 -2.20 1.79
N GLY A 421 21.42 -2.86 2.78
CA GLY A 421 21.36 -4.33 2.85
C GLY A 421 20.20 -4.91 2.06
N LEU A 422 20.08 -6.24 2.12
CA LEU A 422 18.83 -6.91 1.81
C LEU A 422 17.83 -6.74 2.95
N ASN A 423 16.55 -6.89 2.61
CA ASN A 423 15.43 -6.65 3.51
C ASN A 423 15.08 -7.88 4.34
N GLY A 424 14.90 -7.68 5.65
CA GLY A 424 14.45 -8.71 6.59
C GLY A 424 15.42 -9.86 6.76
N GLY A 425 14.89 -11.01 7.16
CA GLY A 425 15.70 -12.21 7.27
C GLY A 425 14.96 -13.42 7.82
N ALA A 426 15.50 -14.00 8.88
CA ALA A 426 15.02 -15.28 9.42
C ALA A 426 13.73 -15.14 10.23
N MET A 427 13.40 -13.93 10.68
CA MET A 427 12.24 -13.69 11.55
C MET A 427 10.90 -13.94 10.85
N GLU A 428 10.88 -13.94 9.52
CA GLU A 428 9.73 -14.24 8.68
C GLU A 428 9.23 -15.68 8.85
N LEU A 429 10.12 -16.59 9.26
CA LEU A 429 9.76 -17.96 9.64
C LEU A 429 8.76 -17.97 10.82
N ASP A 430 8.80 -16.94 11.66
CA ASP A 430 7.97 -16.80 12.85
C ASP A 430 6.56 -16.26 12.53
N GLY A 431 6.30 -15.80 11.30
CA GLY A 431 4.98 -15.35 10.83
C GLY A 431 4.48 -14.06 11.50
N PRO A 432 3.44 -14.10 12.36
CA PRO A 432 2.81 -12.92 12.99
C PRO A 432 3.73 -12.15 13.95
N THR A 433 4.69 -11.38 13.43
CA THR A 433 5.60 -10.51 14.22
C THR A 433 5.91 -9.21 13.48
N PHE A 434 6.67 -8.31 14.12
CA PHE A 434 7.10 -7.04 13.53
C PHE A 434 8.36 -7.25 12.68
N LEU A 435 8.19 -7.83 11.48
CA LEU A 435 9.27 -8.29 10.59
C LEU A 435 10.38 -7.25 10.37
N ALA A 436 10.00 -5.98 10.19
CA ALA A 436 10.93 -4.88 9.98
C ALA A 436 11.83 -4.56 11.19
N SER A 437 11.53 -5.08 12.38
CA SER A 437 12.37 -4.91 13.58
C SER A 437 13.68 -5.73 13.51
N GLU A 438 13.78 -6.73 12.61
CA GLU A 438 15.06 -7.39 12.27
C GLU A 438 15.99 -6.43 11.50
N GLY A 439 15.45 -5.39 10.88
CA GLY A 439 16.17 -4.47 10.00
C GLY A 439 15.69 -4.61 8.56
N TRP A 440 15.56 -3.46 7.90
CA TRP A 440 15.00 -3.28 6.58
C TRP A 440 15.76 -2.16 5.84
N ASP A 441 15.44 -1.89 4.59
CA ASP A 441 16.06 -0.79 3.83
C ASP A 441 15.74 0.60 4.39
N TRP A 442 14.60 0.78 5.07
CA TRP A 442 14.15 2.03 5.72
C TRP A 442 14.21 2.05 7.25
N ASN A 443 14.56 0.94 7.93
CA ASN A 443 14.62 0.84 9.39
C ASN A 443 15.79 -0.04 9.84
N PRO A 444 16.59 0.34 10.84
CA PRO A 444 17.68 -0.49 11.33
C PRO A 444 17.12 -1.61 12.22
N PRO A 445 17.94 -2.62 12.55
CA PRO A 445 17.55 -3.59 13.57
C PRO A 445 17.22 -2.92 14.90
N MET A 446 16.07 -3.26 15.46
CA MET A 446 15.77 -2.99 16.87
C MET A 446 16.31 -4.15 17.68
N HIS A 447 17.26 -3.90 18.57
CA HIS A 447 18.09 -4.97 19.16
C HIS A 447 17.31 -5.90 20.11
N ASP A 448 16.07 -5.57 20.49
CA ASP A 448 15.13 -6.45 21.17
C ASP A 448 14.02 -7.02 20.27
N ARG A 449 14.02 -6.72 18.96
CA ARG A 449 12.98 -7.10 17.98
C ARG A 449 11.57 -6.73 18.43
N ASP A 450 11.44 -5.59 19.11
CA ASP A 450 10.20 -5.12 19.71
C ASP A 450 9.55 -6.13 20.68
N THR A 451 10.35 -6.95 21.35
CA THR A 451 9.86 -7.92 22.35
C THR A 451 9.25 -7.18 23.54
N GLY A 452 8.02 -7.49 23.93
CA GLY A 452 7.38 -6.84 25.07
C GLY A 452 5.86 -6.98 25.15
N LEU A 453 5.29 -6.37 26.19
CA LEU A 453 3.84 -6.20 26.33
C LEU A 453 3.44 -4.92 25.60
N TRP A 454 3.35 -4.99 24.27
CA TRP A 454 3.25 -3.81 23.41
C TRP A 454 1.86 -3.16 23.39
N GLN A 455 0.82 -3.86 23.87
CA GLN A 455 -0.50 -3.28 24.16
C GLN A 455 -0.90 -3.50 25.63
N ASP A 456 -2.02 -2.88 26.02
CA ASP A 456 -2.54 -2.91 27.39
C ASP A 456 -2.90 -4.32 27.89
N VAL A 457 -2.86 -4.46 29.22
CA VAL A 457 -3.28 -5.67 29.96
C VAL A 457 -4.55 -5.36 30.74
N HIS A 458 -5.61 -6.11 30.53
CA HIS A 458 -6.93 -5.84 31.09
C HIS A 458 -7.40 -6.96 32.04
N LEU A 459 -8.24 -6.59 33.01
CA LEU A 459 -9.17 -7.50 33.67
C LEU A 459 -10.56 -7.27 33.10
N VAL A 460 -11.14 -8.33 32.56
CA VAL A 460 -12.51 -8.31 32.04
C VAL A 460 -13.39 -9.16 32.96
N ALA A 461 -14.35 -8.55 33.63
CA ALA A 461 -15.26 -9.19 34.56
C ALA A 461 -16.69 -9.21 34.02
N THR A 462 -17.33 -10.38 34.07
CA THR A 462 -18.66 -10.62 33.51
C THR A 462 -19.52 -11.47 34.44
N GLY A 463 -20.85 -11.44 34.21
CA GLY A 463 -21.78 -12.43 34.79
C GLY A 463 -21.62 -13.80 34.13
N ALA A 464 -22.63 -14.67 34.24
CA ALA A 464 -22.60 -16.00 33.61
C ALA A 464 -22.49 -15.98 32.07
N VAL A 465 -22.93 -14.88 31.45
CA VAL A 465 -22.89 -14.66 30.00
C VAL A 465 -22.07 -13.42 29.69
N SER A 466 -21.19 -13.50 28.69
CA SER A 466 -20.44 -12.37 28.14
C SER A 466 -20.76 -12.14 26.66
N ILE A 467 -20.53 -10.91 26.19
CA ILE A 467 -20.68 -10.53 24.78
C ILE A 467 -19.31 -10.62 24.09
N GLY A 468 -19.22 -11.42 23.03
CA GLY A 468 -18.01 -11.61 22.22
C GLY A 468 -17.77 -10.48 21.22
N ASP A 469 -16.91 -10.70 20.23
CA ASP A 469 -16.65 -9.73 19.16
C ASP A 469 -17.83 -9.68 18.19
N GLN A 470 -18.57 -8.58 18.26
CA GLN A 470 -19.78 -8.36 17.49
C GLN A 470 -19.43 -8.08 16.03
N GLN A 471 -20.37 -8.28 15.12
CA GLN A 471 -20.26 -7.81 13.75
C GLN A 471 -21.46 -6.92 13.44
N VAL A 472 -21.18 -5.72 12.94
CA VAL A 472 -22.16 -4.83 12.35
C VAL A 472 -21.99 -4.89 10.85
N ILE A 473 -23.04 -5.30 10.14
CA ILE A 473 -23.06 -5.33 8.68
C ILE A 473 -24.04 -4.27 8.21
N THR A 474 -23.56 -3.41 7.32
CA THR A 474 -24.32 -2.36 6.68
C THR A 474 -24.60 -2.77 5.26
N HIS A 475 -25.80 -2.53 4.77
CA HIS A 475 -26.14 -2.75 3.37
C HIS A 475 -26.88 -1.54 2.79
N LEU A 476 -26.34 -0.99 1.70
CA LEU A 476 -26.97 0.04 0.88
C LEU A 476 -27.38 -0.58 -0.46
N ALA A 477 -28.61 -0.34 -0.90
CA ALA A 477 -29.08 -0.78 -2.22
C ALA A 477 -28.55 0.13 -3.33
N LEU A 478 -27.23 0.15 -3.51
CA LEU A 478 -26.55 1.06 -4.44
C LEU A 478 -27.19 1.02 -5.85
N PRO A 479 -27.30 2.17 -6.54
CA PRO A 479 -26.76 3.49 -6.17
C PRO A 479 -27.63 4.28 -5.17
N ASP A 480 -28.73 3.71 -4.65
CA ASP A 480 -29.53 4.38 -3.63
C ASP A 480 -28.81 4.36 -2.27
N THR A 481 -28.57 5.54 -1.73
CA THR A 481 -27.93 5.75 -0.43
C THR A 481 -28.89 6.35 0.61
N THR A 482 -30.17 6.49 0.25
CA THR A 482 -31.20 7.10 1.12
C THR A 482 -31.72 6.13 2.18
N GLN A 483 -31.42 4.84 2.06
CA GLN A 483 -31.81 3.81 3.02
C GLN A 483 -30.67 2.83 3.26
N ALA A 484 -30.53 2.34 4.50
CA ALA A 484 -29.57 1.29 4.85
C ALA A 484 -30.19 0.23 5.75
N ASP A 485 -29.86 -1.03 5.50
CA ASP A 485 -30.18 -2.13 6.41
C ASP A 485 -28.98 -2.44 7.31
N ILE A 486 -29.24 -2.57 8.61
CA ILE A 486 -28.23 -2.92 9.62
C ILE A 486 -28.49 -4.35 10.13
N THR A 487 -27.50 -5.23 9.99
CA THR A 487 -27.52 -6.56 10.57
C THR A 487 -26.48 -6.67 11.68
N LEU A 488 -26.90 -7.10 12.87
CA LEU A 488 -26.04 -7.30 14.02
C LEU A 488 -25.89 -8.79 14.30
N ASN A 489 -24.67 -9.32 14.17
CA ASN A 489 -24.32 -10.66 14.64
C ASN A 489 -23.63 -10.54 16.00
N ILE A 490 -24.28 -11.03 17.06
CA ILE A 490 -23.83 -10.83 18.44
C ILE A 490 -23.52 -12.20 19.07
N PRO A 491 -22.22 -12.56 19.21
CA PRO A 491 -21.83 -13.75 19.94
C PRO A 491 -22.08 -13.55 21.43
N LEU A 492 -22.82 -14.48 22.05
CA LEU A 492 -22.96 -14.57 23.49
C LEU A 492 -22.29 -15.85 23.98
N ARG A 493 -21.30 -15.73 24.87
CA ARG A 493 -20.62 -16.86 25.50
C ARG A 493 -21.21 -17.11 26.87
N ASN A 494 -21.65 -18.33 27.13
CA ASN A 494 -22.14 -18.75 28.44
C ASN A 494 -21.11 -19.67 29.11
N ALA A 495 -20.54 -19.21 30.22
CA ALA A 495 -19.54 -19.93 30.99
C ALA A 495 -20.15 -20.96 31.97
N SER A 496 -21.48 -20.95 32.16
CA SER A 496 -22.17 -21.91 33.03
C SER A 496 -22.47 -23.23 32.31
N SER A 497 -22.75 -24.28 33.09
CA SER A 497 -23.17 -25.60 32.60
C SER A 497 -24.66 -25.69 32.25
N SER A 498 -25.43 -24.63 32.52
CA SER A 498 -26.88 -24.56 32.28
C SER A 498 -27.21 -23.54 31.19
N ARG A 499 -28.39 -23.69 30.57
CA ARG A 499 -28.93 -22.64 29.69
C ARG A 499 -29.23 -21.38 30.51
N VAL A 500 -28.92 -20.22 29.95
CA VAL A 500 -29.24 -18.91 30.55
C VAL A 500 -30.25 -18.19 29.68
N GLU A 501 -31.40 -17.87 30.27
CA GLU A 501 -32.43 -17.04 29.62
C GLU A 501 -32.21 -15.57 29.95
N GLY A 502 -32.34 -14.72 28.95
CA GLY A 502 -32.20 -13.27 29.13
C GLY A 502 -32.64 -12.49 27.91
N THR A 503 -32.62 -11.17 28.08
CA THR A 503 -32.93 -10.21 27.02
C THR A 503 -31.62 -9.71 26.41
N LEU A 504 -31.45 -9.92 25.10
CA LEU A 504 -30.41 -9.28 24.31
C LEU A 504 -30.97 -7.99 23.71
N SER A 505 -30.32 -6.86 23.99
CA SER A 505 -30.69 -5.56 23.42
C SER A 505 -29.51 -4.93 22.70
N ALA A 506 -29.80 -4.17 21.64
CA ALA A 506 -28.85 -3.34 20.93
C ALA A 506 -29.46 -1.95 20.71
N SER A 507 -28.66 -0.90 20.94
CA SER A 507 -29.09 0.48 20.77
C SER A 507 -28.00 1.36 20.20
N PHE A 508 -28.36 2.23 19.27
CA PHE A 508 -27.51 3.26 18.67
C PHE A 508 -28.41 4.39 18.14
N GLU A 509 -28.04 5.65 18.38
CA GLU A 509 -28.65 6.87 17.80
C GLU A 509 -30.16 6.82 17.48
N GLY A 510 -31.01 6.50 18.47
CA GLY A 510 -32.48 6.48 18.32
C GLY A 510 -33.08 5.15 17.87
N VAL A 511 -32.24 4.16 17.55
CA VAL A 511 -32.59 2.76 17.32
C VAL A 511 -32.46 1.98 18.63
N GLU A 512 -33.48 1.20 18.94
CA GLU A 512 -33.46 0.26 20.06
C GLU A 512 -34.19 -1.02 19.66
N VAL A 513 -33.52 -2.16 19.81
CA VAL A 513 -34.05 -3.49 19.50
C VAL A 513 -33.77 -4.44 20.64
N HIS A 514 -34.69 -5.36 20.91
CA HIS A 514 -34.54 -6.35 21.97
C HIS A 514 -35.14 -7.71 21.60
N ARG A 515 -34.49 -8.79 22.03
CA ARG A 515 -34.91 -10.17 21.78
C ARG A 515 -34.74 -11.01 23.04
N GLN A 516 -35.75 -11.78 23.41
CA GLN A 516 -35.58 -12.86 24.38
C GLN A 516 -34.75 -13.98 23.74
N VAL A 517 -33.68 -14.39 24.39
CA VAL A 517 -32.78 -15.45 23.91
C VAL A 517 -32.45 -16.43 25.02
N THR A 518 -32.22 -17.68 24.64
CA THR A 518 -31.73 -18.74 25.53
C THR A 518 -30.32 -19.10 25.10
N VAL A 519 -29.32 -18.69 25.88
CA VAL A 519 -27.91 -18.93 25.59
C VAL A 519 -27.51 -20.33 26.09
N PRO A 520 -27.17 -21.29 25.20
CA PRO A 520 -26.76 -22.62 25.62
C PRO A 520 -25.38 -22.59 26.30
N PRO A 521 -25.01 -23.63 27.08
CA PRO A 521 -23.63 -23.79 27.54
C PRO A 521 -22.64 -23.69 26.37
N GLY A 522 -21.55 -22.95 26.55
CA GLY A 522 -20.59 -22.66 25.47
C GLY A 522 -20.95 -21.45 24.61
N GLY A 523 -22.22 -21.08 24.52
CA GLY A 523 -22.69 -19.89 23.81
C GLY A 523 -23.28 -20.13 22.41
N ALA A 524 -23.71 -19.04 21.79
CA ALA A 524 -24.22 -18.99 20.42
C ALA A 524 -24.17 -17.56 19.86
N THR A 525 -24.18 -17.42 18.54
CA THR A 525 -24.33 -16.11 17.88
C THR A 525 -25.80 -15.85 17.58
N PHE A 526 -26.28 -14.67 17.97
CA PHE A 526 -27.64 -14.23 17.72
C PHE A 526 -27.64 -13.10 16.71
N GLN A 527 -28.43 -13.27 15.65
CA GLN A 527 -28.61 -12.25 14.63
C GLN A 527 -29.84 -11.38 14.92
N LEU A 528 -29.67 -10.07 14.83
CA LEU A 528 -30.73 -9.06 14.80
C LEU A 528 -30.68 -8.39 13.42
N ALA A 529 -31.74 -8.50 12.63
CA ALA A 529 -31.81 -8.02 11.26
C ALA A 529 -33.23 -7.50 10.92
N PRO A 530 -33.37 -6.63 9.90
CA PRO A 530 -34.68 -6.11 9.49
C PRO A 530 -35.62 -7.17 8.89
N THR A 531 -35.09 -8.18 8.16
CA THR A 531 -35.87 -9.05 7.26
C THR A 531 -36.24 -10.45 7.79
N ALA A 532 -35.96 -10.79 9.05
CA ALA A 532 -36.43 -12.06 9.62
C ALA A 532 -37.95 -12.06 9.87
N SER A 533 -38.63 -13.21 9.84
CA SER A 533 -39.99 -13.31 10.38
C SER A 533 -39.97 -12.98 11.88
N GLY A 534 -40.51 -11.82 12.27
CA GLY A 534 -40.29 -11.22 13.60
C GLY A 534 -39.05 -10.32 13.71
N GLY A 535 -38.52 -9.83 12.58
CA GLY A 535 -37.36 -8.94 12.47
C GLY A 535 -37.60 -7.52 12.96
N PHE A 536 -36.53 -6.73 13.00
CA PHE A 536 -36.51 -5.42 13.65
C PHE A 536 -36.55 -4.29 12.62
N LYS A 537 -37.74 -3.75 12.34
CA LYS A 537 -37.90 -2.62 11.41
C LYS A 537 -37.02 -1.41 11.77
N ALA A 538 -36.71 -1.20 13.04
CA ALA A 538 -35.84 -0.10 13.48
C ALA A 538 -34.38 -0.23 12.98
N LEU A 539 -33.96 -1.40 12.48
CA LEU A 539 -32.67 -1.61 11.84
C LEU A 539 -32.66 -1.28 10.34
N HIS A 540 -33.81 -0.86 9.79
CA HIS A 540 -33.90 -0.22 8.48
C HIS A 540 -33.87 1.28 8.69
N LEU A 541 -32.74 1.91 8.34
CA LEU A 541 -32.51 3.34 8.54
C LEU A 541 -32.95 4.14 7.32
N ASP A 542 -33.77 5.17 7.55
CA ASP A 542 -34.06 6.19 6.55
C ASP A 542 -33.06 7.34 6.69
N HIS A 543 -32.47 7.76 5.58
CA HIS A 543 -31.46 8.83 5.46
C HIS A 543 -30.30 8.67 6.47
N PRO A 544 -29.57 7.53 6.44
CA PRO A 544 -28.46 7.32 7.35
C PRO A 544 -27.37 8.39 7.15
N ARG A 545 -26.76 8.84 8.25
CA ARG A 545 -25.46 9.52 8.20
C ARG A 545 -24.41 8.55 7.67
N LEU A 546 -23.92 8.77 6.46
CA LEU A 546 -22.95 7.89 5.80
C LEU A 546 -21.53 8.22 6.23
N TRP A 547 -20.70 7.19 6.38
CA TRP A 547 -19.27 7.36 6.49
C TRP A 547 -18.66 7.55 5.09
N TRP A 548 -17.81 8.56 4.94
CA TRP A 548 -17.08 8.86 3.71
C TRP A 548 -15.59 9.05 3.99
N PRO A 549 -14.71 8.66 3.03
CA PRO A 549 -13.31 9.02 3.09
C PRO A 549 -13.08 10.53 2.94
N ASN A 550 -11.90 10.97 3.38
CA ASN A 550 -11.47 12.35 3.30
C ASN A 550 -11.58 12.90 1.87
N GLY A 551 -12.18 14.08 1.74
CA GLY A 551 -12.46 14.73 0.46
C GLY A 551 -13.81 14.37 -0.19
N TYR A 552 -14.50 13.32 0.25
CA TYR A 552 -15.76 12.86 -0.36
C TYR A 552 -17.00 13.08 0.52
N GLY A 553 -16.82 13.31 1.82
CA GLY A 553 -17.91 13.60 2.75
C GLY A 553 -17.44 13.55 4.21
N SER A 554 -18.39 13.54 5.14
CA SER A 554 -18.10 13.41 6.57
C SER A 554 -17.87 11.93 6.96
N PRO A 555 -16.86 11.62 7.77
CA PRO A 555 -16.64 10.26 8.30
C PRO A 555 -17.57 9.99 9.50
N GLU A 556 -18.87 9.84 9.23
CA GLU A 556 -19.89 9.70 10.27
C GLU A 556 -19.80 8.35 11.00
N LEU A 557 -19.82 8.40 12.35
CA LEU A 557 -19.76 7.23 13.21
C LEU A 557 -21.00 7.13 14.12
N TYR A 558 -21.48 5.92 14.32
CA TYR A 558 -22.54 5.53 15.25
C TYR A 558 -21.95 4.83 16.47
N HIS A 559 -22.65 4.89 17.60
CA HIS A 559 -22.21 4.32 18.87
C HIS A 559 -23.13 3.18 19.30
N LEU A 560 -22.74 1.96 18.95
CA LEU A 560 -23.47 0.76 19.33
C LEU A 560 -23.21 0.44 20.80
N THR A 561 -24.30 0.31 21.57
CA THR A 561 -24.29 -0.33 22.88
C THR A 561 -25.12 -1.60 22.81
N THR A 562 -24.50 -2.74 23.12
CA THR A 562 -25.17 -4.03 23.20
C THR A 562 -25.18 -4.49 24.65
N THR A 563 -26.33 -4.97 25.10
CA THR A 563 -26.52 -5.44 26.47
C THR A 563 -27.20 -6.79 26.51
N PHE A 564 -26.73 -7.69 27.37
CA PHE A 564 -27.46 -8.90 27.73
C PHE A 564 -27.83 -8.87 29.21
N THR A 565 -29.13 -8.90 29.50
CA THR A 565 -29.66 -8.77 30.86
C THR A 565 -30.45 -10.00 31.27
N THR A 566 -30.26 -10.47 32.50
CA THR A 566 -31.08 -11.53 33.13
C THR A 566 -31.82 -10.96 34.34
N ALA A 567 -32.74 -11.73 34.93
CA ALA A 567 -33.52 -11.28 36.08
C ALA A 567 -32.72 -11.10 37.38
N SER A 568 -31.53 -11.70 37.49
CA SER A 568 -30.82 -11.85 38.77
C SER A 568 -29.33 -11.51 38.72
N ALA A 569 -28.77 -11.13 37.56
CA ALA A 569 -27.34 -10.82 37.41
C ALA A 569 -27.11 -9.43 36.81
N ALA A 570 -25.90 -8.91 37.00
CA ALA A 570 -25.46 -7.68 36.34
C ALA A 570 -25.48 -7.84 34.80
N PRO A 571 -25.84 -6.78 34.05
CA PRO A 571 -25.89 -6.83 32.61
C PRO A 571 -24.47 -6.99 32.03
N ALA A 572 -24.32 -7.85 31.02
CA ALA A 572 -23.14 -7.79 30.16
C ALA A 572 -23.33 -6.63 29.19
N ILE A 573 -22.33 -5.75 29.06
CA ILE A 573 -22.38 -4.57 28.21
C ILE A 573 -21.14 -4.57 27.33
N LYS A 574 -21.32 -4.31 26.03
CA LYS A 574 -20.21 -4.06 25.10
C LYS A 574 -20.55 -2.88 24.21
N LYS A 575 -19.58 -1.99 24.03
CA LYS A 575 -19.68 -0.82 23.17
C LYS A 575 -18.71 -0.95 22.01
N LEU A 576 -19.09 -0.43 20.86
CA LEU A 576 -18.21 -0.24 19.70
C LEU A 576 -18.72 0.91 18.84
N ARG A 577 -17.85 1.44 17.98
CA ARG A 577 -18.23 2.40 16.94
C ARG A 577 -18.32 1.68 15.59
N PHE A 578 -19.17 2.18 14.70
CA PHE A 578 -19.25 1.71 13.32
C PHE A 578 -19.69 2.85 12.39
N GLY A 579 -19.33 2.77 11.11
CA GLY A 579 -19.81 3.69 10.07
C GLY A 579 -20.76 2.99 9.11
N VAL A 580 -21.78 3.69 8.63
CA VAL A 580 -22.68 3.18 7.59
C VAL A 580 -22.09 3.52 6.22
N ARG A 581 -21.68 2.50 5.48
CA ARG A 581 -21.16 2.64 4.11
C ARG A 581 -21.28 1.31 3.36
N GLU A 582 -21.06 1.36 2.05
CA GLU A 582 -20.89 0.18 1.19
C GLU A 582 -19.56 0.32 0.43
N VAL A 583 -18.86 -0.78 0.19
CA VAL A 583 -17.60 -0.79 -0.58
C VAL A 583 -17.74 -1.75 -1.75
N SER A 584 -17.34 -1.29 -2.92
CA SER A 584 -17.24 -2.14 -4.11
C SER A 584 -15.95 -1.85 -4.87
N TYR A 585 -15.60 -2.74 -5.79
CA TYR A 585 -14.32 -2.73 -6.48
C TYR A 585 -14.55 -2.96 -7.97
N GLU A 586 -14.13 -2.02 -8.81
CA GLU A 586 -14.06 -2.34 -10.23
C GLU A 586 -12.80 -3.18 -10.48
N LEU A 587 -13.02 -4.43 -10.86
CA LEU A 587 -12.00 -5.43 -11.11
C LEU A 587 -12.10 -5.92 -12.55
N SER A 588 -10.98 -6.41 -13.05
CA SER A 588 -10.94 -7.23 -14.26
C SER A 588 -10.78 -8.68 -13.83
N LEU A 589 -11.78 -9.51 -14.11
CA LEU A 589 -11.83 -10.92 -13.71
C LEU A 589 -12.02 -11.82 -14.93
N LEU A 590 -11.42 -12.99 -14.93
CA LEU A 590 -11.74 -14.01 -15.93
C LEU A 590 -13.05 -14.72 -15.54
N ASP A 591 -14.03 -14.74 -16.44
CA ASP A 591 -15.23 -15.56 -16.26
C ASP A 591 -14.91 -17.07 -16.43
N ASN A 592 -15.90 -17.92 -16.17
CA ASN A 592 -15.74 -19.37 -16.29
C ASN A 592 -15.51 -19.86 -17.74
N GLU A 593 -15.75 -19.02 -18.74
CA GLU A 593 -15.37 -19.25 -20.14
C GLU A 593 -13.97 -18.70 -20.49
N GLY A 594 -13.28 -18.06 -19.55
CA GLY A 594 -11.94 -17.52 -19.71
C GLY A 594 -11.89 -16.18 -20.45
N ALA A 595 -13.00 -15.46 -20.58
CA ALA A 595 -13.02 -14.10 -21.08
C ALA A 595 -12.80 -13.09 -19.94
N LEU A 596 -12.05 -12.03 -20.24
CA LEU A 596 -11.73 -10.99 -19.26
C LEU A 596 -12.88 -9.98 -19.19
N GLN A 597 -13.60 -9.97 -18.07
CA GLN A 597 -14.73 -9.09 -17.81
C GLN A 597 -14.30 -7.94 -16.90
N ARG A 598 -14.78 -6.73 -17.21
CA ARG A 598 -14.74 -5.60 -16.27
C ARG A 598 -16.02 -5.59 -15.46
N VAL A 599 -15.90 -5.76 -14.15
CA VAL A 599 -17.04 -5.86 -13.22
C VAL A 599 -16.85 -4.93 -12.04
N ASP A 600 -17.95 -4.39 -11.53
CA ASP A 600 -18.06 -3.82 -10.20
C ASP A 600 -18.43 -4.97 -9.25
N TYR A 601 -17.50 -5.32 -8.37
CA TYR A 601 -17.62 -6.39 -7.39
C TYR A 601 -18.02 -5.82 -6.03
N ASP A 602 -19.20 -6.18 -5.56
CA ASP A 602 -19.70 -5.88 -4.22
C ASP A 602 -19.76 -7.19 -3.40
N PRO A 603 -18.80 -7.43 -2.49
CA PRO A 603 -18.76 -8.64 -1.67
C PRO A 603 -19.97 -8.77 -0.75
N SER A 604 -20.58 -7.67 -0.30
CA SER A 604 -21.72 -7.69 0.62
C SER A 604 -22.93 -8.40 0.01
N ASN A 605 -23.11 -8.33 -1.31
CA ASN A 605 -24.21 -9.00 -2.01
C ASN A 605 -24.01 -10.51 -2.15
N GLY A 606 -22.78 -11.01 -2.05
CA GLY A 606 -22.43 -12.44 -2.12
C GLY A 606 -22.02 -13.05 -0.76
N ARG A 607 -22.02 -12.27 0.32
CA ARG A 607 -21.43 -12.70 1.61
C ARG A 607 -21.99 -14.01 2.18
N ASP A 608 -23.26 -14.32 1.91
CA ASP A 608 -23.95 -15.49 2.46
C ASP A 608 -23.81 -16.72 1.54
N ASP A 609 -23.08 -16.59 0.42
CA ASP A 609 -22.77 -17.70 -0.48
C ASP A 609 -21.87 -18.72 0.22
N ALA A 610 -22.01 -19.99 -0.17
CA ALA A 610 -21.23 -21.09 0.41
C ALA A 610 -19.73 -21.01 0.09
N MET A 611 -19.35 -20.28 -0.96
CA MET A 611 -17.99 -20.10 -1.42
C MET A 611 -17.76 -18.62 -1.79
N PRO A 612 -16.52 -18.11 -1.68
CA PRO A 612 -16.15 -16.78 -2.16
C PRO A 612 -16.43 -16.61 -3.66
N GLN A 613 -16.83 -15.41 -4.09
CA GLN A 613 -17.20 -15.16 -5.48
C GLN A 613 -15.99 -15.03 -6.42
N VAL A 614 -14.85 -14.58 -5.90
CA VAL A 614 -13.61 -14.40 -6.66
C VAL A 614 -12.60 -15.48 -6.25
N ASP A 615 -12.04 -16.19 -7.23
CA ASP A 615 -10.97 -17.15 -7.04
C ASP A 615 -9.60 -16.46 -7.13
N VAL A 616 -9.11 -16.06 -5.96
CA VAL A 616 -7.77 -15.48 -5.76
C VAL A 616 -6.74 -16.52 -5.30
N THR A 617 -7.00 -17.80 -5.54
CA THR A 617 -5.98 -18.85 -5.37
C THR A 617 -4.92 -18.77 -6.46
N HIS A 618 -3.78 -19.43 -6.26
CA HIS A 618 -2.72 -19.46 -7.27
C HIS A 618 -3.18 -19.97 -8.63
N ALA A 619 -4.15 -20.90 -8.65
CA ALA A 619 -4.71 -21.45 -9.89
C ALA A 619 -5.74 -20.51 -10.52
N GLY A 620 -6.49 -19.76 -9.70
CA GLY A 620 -7.49 -18.79 -10.15
C GLY A 620 -6.89 -17.49 -10.68
N MET A 621 -5.72 -17.09 -10.20
CA MET A 621 -4.97 -15.96 -10.74
C MET A 621 -4.25 -16.34 -12.03
N ARG A 622 -4.41 -15.53 -13.07
CA ARG A 622 -3.88 -15.79 -14.41
C ARG A 622 -3.26 -14.55 -15.02
N GLN A 623 -2.23 -14.78 -15.84
CA GLN A 623 -1.65 -13.71 -16.67
C GLN A 623 -2.67 -13.24 -17.71
N VAL A 624 -2.82 -11.92 -17.81
CA VAL A 624 -3.67 -11.26 -18.81
C VAL A 624 -2.88 -10.17 -19.53
N PRO A 625 -3.37 -9.62 -20.65
CA PRO A 625 -2.73 -8.47 -21.27
C PRO A 625 -2.64 -7.30 -20.28
N GLY A 626 -1.45 -6.73 -20.11
CA GLY A 626 -1.23 -5.59 -19.21
C GLY A 626 -1.06 -5.92 -17.73
N GLY A 627 -1.11 -7.20 -17.31
CA GLY A 627 -0.87 -7.57 -15.91
C GLY A 627 -1.37 -8.96 -15.52
N TRP A 628 -1.90 -9.08 -14.31
CA TRP A 628 -2.54 -10.28 -13.79
C TRP A 628 -3.99 -9.98 -13.40
N ALA A 629 -4.85 -10.98 -13.48
CA ALA A 629 -6.23 -10.91 -13.03
C ALA A 629 -6.59 -12.17 -12.25
N ALA A 630 -7.49 -12.03 -11.27
CA ALA A 630 -8.15 -13.17 -10.66
C ALA A 630 -9.28 -13.72 -11.56
N SER A 631 -9.81 -14.89 -11.21
CA SER A 631 -10.96 -15.48 -11.92
C SER A 631 -12.22 -15.38 -11.05
N ILE A 632 -13.38 -15.45 -11.68
CA ILE A 632 -14.65 -15.71 -10.99
C ILE A 632 -14.63 -17.18 -10.53
N THR A 633 -15.02 -17.42 -9.29
CA THR A 633 -15.12 -18.79 -8.75
C THR A 633 -16.08 -19.62 -9.58
N ALA A 634 -15.77 -20.90 -9.80
CA ALA A 634 -16.58 -21.79 -10.63
C ALA A 634 -18.07 -21.78 -10.19
N GLY A 635 -18.97 -21.44 -11.13
CA GLY A 635 -20.42 -21.35 -10.91
C GLY A 635 -20.92 -20.03 -10.33
N GLN A 636 -20.06 -19.02 -10.15
CA GLN A 636 -20.40 -17.72 -9.56
C GLN A 636 -20.59 -16.59 -10.60
N ASP A 637 -20.55 -16.85 -11.91
CA ASP A 637 -20.70 -15.81 -12.95
C ASP A 637 -22.04 -15.06 -12.86
N ALA A 638 -23.07 -15.70 -12.31
CA ALA A 638 -24.39 -15.12 -12.08
C ALA A 638 -24.59 -14.59 -10.64
N SER A 639 -23.54 -14.52 -9.82
CA SER A 639 -23.62 -13.99 -8.46
C SER A 639 -24.12 -12.54 -8.48
N PRO A 640 -25.04 -12.14 -7.57
CA PRO A 640 -25.47 -10.76 -7.45
C PRO A 640 -24.35 -9.81 -7.00
N ALA A 641 -23.19 -10.34 -6.59
CA ALA A 641 -21.99 -9.58 -6.26
C ALA A 641 -21.35 -8.90 -7.47
N PHE A 642 -21.65 -9.33 -8.72
CA PHE A 642 -21.04 -8.78 -9.92
C PHE A 642 -22.01 -7.94 -10.73
N HIS A 643 -21.57 -6.72 -11.09
CA HIS A 643 -22.26 -5.87 -12.04
C HIS A 643 -21.33 -5.52 -13.21
N PRO A 644 -21.72 -5.74 -14.48
CA PRO A 644 -20.87 -5.38 -15.62
C PRO A 644 -20.59 -3.88 -15.67
N VAL A 645 -19.35 -3.51 -15.95
CA VAL A 645 -18.91 -2.12 -16.11
C VAL A 645 -18.53 -1.88 -17.57
N ALA A 646 -19.21 -0.93 -18.21
CA ALA A 646 -18.97 -0.60 -19.61
C ALA A 646 -17.67 0.19 -19.84
N ASP A 647 -17.23 0.97 -18.85
CA ASP A 647 -15.98 1.74 -18.91
C ASP A 647 -14.78 0.83 -18.65
N THR A 648 -14.05 0.50 -19.71
CA THR A 648 -12.89 -0.40 -19.66
C THR A 648 -11.55 0.34 -19.66
N ARG A 649 -11.54 1.67 -19.61
CA ARG A 649 -10.31 2.47 -19.75
C ARG A 649 -9.27 2.22 -18.65
N ALA A 650 -9.72 1.82 -17.46
CA ALA A 650 -8.85 1.44 -16.34
C ALA A 650 -8.43 -0.04 -16.36
N THR A 651 -8.84 -0.85 -17.35
CA THR A 651 -8.49 -2.29 -17.41
C THR A 651 -6.97 -2.47 -17.49
N PRO A 652 -6.37 -3.42 -16.74
CA PRO A 652 -7.01 -4.37 -15.80
C PRO A 652 -7.07 -3.89 -14.34
N TYR A 653 -6.77 -2.62 -14.08
CA TYR A 653 -6.45 -2.10 -12.76
C TYR A 653 -7.66 -1.93 -11.84
N LEU A 654 -7.46 -2.15 -10.55
CA LEU A 654 -8.42 -1.93 -9.48
C LEU A 654 -8.92 -0.49 -9.46
N THR A 655 -10.23 -0.29 -9.33
CA THR A 655 -10.81 1.01 -8.90
C THR A 655 -11.56 0.79 -7.60
N LEU A 656 -11.27 1.60 -6.58
CA LEU A 656 -12.01 1.58 -5.31
C LEU A 656 -13.29 2.40 -5.43
N LYS A 657 -14.39 1.90 -4.84
CA LYS A 657 -15.64 2.65 -4.70
C LYS A 657 -16.12 2.62 -3.26
N VAL A 658 -16.65 3.75 -2.80
CA VAL A 658 -17.35 3.88 -1.52
C VAL A 658 -18.72 4.50 -1.78
N ASN A 659 -19.77 3.86 -1.28
CA ASN A 659 -21.17 4.26 -1.47
C ASN A 659 -21.52 4.48 -2.97
N GLY A 660 -20.96 3.63 -3.85
CA GLY A 660 -21.17 3.69 -5.30
C GLY A 660 -20.34 4.73 -6.06
N VAL A 661 -19.51 5.53 -5.38
CA VAL A 661 -18.67 6.58 -5.98
C VAL A 661 -17.23 6.11 -6.10
N ARG A 662 -16.60 6.31 -7.27
CA ARG A 662 -15.17 6.02 -7.48
C ARG A 662 -14.31 6.91 -6.58
N ILE A 663 -13.26 6.35 -6.00
CA ILE A 663 -12.34 7.06 -5.11
C ILE A 663 -10.98 7.16 -5.78
N ALA A 664 -10.57 8.38 -6.13
CA ALA A 664 -9.21 8.66 -6.55
C ALA A 664 -8.27 8.42 -5.35
N ALA A 665 -7.69 7.22 -5.28
CA ALA A 665 -6.98 6.75 -4.11
C ALA A 665 -5.59 7.42 -4.04
N ARG A 666 -5.41 8.35 -3.11
CA ARG A 666 -4.18 9.14 -2.94
C ARG A 666 -3.72 8.98 -1.51
N GLY A 667 -2.51 8.46 -1.32
CA GLY A 667 -2.08 8.10 0.02
C GLY A 667 -0.65 7.59 0.07
N GLY A 668 -0.39 6.70 1.01
CA GLY A 668 0.88 5.98 1.08
C GLY A 668 0.88 4.85 2.09
N SER A 669 1.96 4.08 2.02
CA SER A 669 2.26 3.03 2.96
C SER A 669 2.70 3.62 4.30
N TRP A 670 2.13 3.05 5.35
CA TRP A 670 2.56 3.16 6.72
C TRP A 670 3.25 1.85 7.07
N GLY A 671 4.57 1.90 7.25
CA GLY A 671 5.38 0.76 7.66
C GLY A 671 5.11 0.41 9.13
N LEU A 672 6.15 0.45 9.95
CA LEU A 672 6.00 0.37 11.41
C LEU A 672 5.56 1.74 11.98
N ASP A 673 4.57 1.75 12.88
CA ASP A 673 4.11 2.90 13.67
C ASP A 673 5.24 3.69 14.34
N ASP A 674 6.13 2.99 15.04
CA ASP A 674 7.24 3.53 15.81
C ASP A 674 8.28 2.43 16.02
N SER A 675 9.57 2.77 15.87
CA SER A 675 10.69 1.84 16.00
C SER A 675 10.77 1.11 17.35
N ARG A 676 10.02 1.55 18.36
CA ARG A 676 9.99 0.94 19.70
C ARG A 676 8.57 0.58 20.13
N LYS A 677 7.62 0.54 19.19
CA LYS A 677 6.19 0.31 19.44
C LYS A 677 5.55 1.23 20.48
N ARG A 678 5.85 2.54 20.39
CA ARG A 678 5.16 3.56 21.20
C ARG A 678 3.84 3.99 20.54
N VAL A 679 2.82 3.15 20.70
CA VAL A 679 1.55 3.22 19.95
C VAL A 679 0.43 4.05 20.57
N ALA A 680 0.74 4.92 21.53
CA ALA A 680 -0.27 5.74 22.19
C ALA A 680 -0.99 6.66 21.20
N ARG A 681 -2.30 6.83 21.35
CA ARG A 681 -3.14 7.70 20.51
C ARG A 681 -2.52 9.07 20.23
N GLU A 682 -2.00 9.74 21.25
CA GLU A 682 -1.45 11.10 21.14
C GLU A 682 -0.19 11.15 20.27
N ARG A 683 0.48 10.01 20.07
CA ARG A 683 1.62 9.87 19.16
C ARG A 683 1.20 9.61 17.72
N LEU A 684 0.11 8.88 17.52
CA LEU A 684 -0.39 8.50 16.20
C LEU A 684 -1.22 9.62 15.55
N GLU A 685 -2.09 10.28 16.32
CA GLU A 685 -3.04 11.28 15.82
C GLU A 685 -2.40 12.39 14.95
N PRO A 686 -1.22 12.96 15.29
CA PRO A 686 -0.59 13.97 14.45
C PRO A 686 -0.36 13.51 13.02
N PHE A 687 0.06 12.26 12.79
CA PHE A 687 0.26 11.73 11.45
C PHE A 687 -1.05 11.62 10.66
N PHE A 688 -2.13 11.15 11.30
CA PHE A 688 -3.47 11.13 10.68
C PHE A 688 -3.95 12.52 10.29
N ARG A 689 -3.71 13.51 11.16
CA ARG A 689 -4.02 14.91 10.84
C ARG A 689 -3.22 15.42 9.64
N TYR A 690 -1.91 15.17 9.58
CA TYR A 690 -1.10 15.57 8.43
C TYR A 690 -1.58 14.92 7.13
N ASN A 691 -1.90 13.62 7.14
CA ASN A 691 -2.43 12.91 5.98
C ASN A 691 -3.76 13.52 5.51
N ARG A 692 -4.71 13.76 6.42
CA ARG A 692 -5.97 14.46 6.11
C ARG A 692 -5.74 15.84 5.50
N ASP A 693 -4.89 16.65 6.16
CA ASP A 693 -4.61 18.03 5.74
C ASP A 693 -3.85 18.08 4.40
N ALA A 694 -3.16 16.99 4.02
CA ALA A 694 -2.54 16.79 2.71
C ALA A 694 -3.50 16.30 1.62
N ASN A 695 -4.81 16.21 1.90
CA ASN A 695 -5.84 15.67 1.01
C ASN A 695 -5.63 14.19 0.63
N LEU A 696 -4.84 13.47 1.41
CA LEU A 696 -4.73 12.01 1.28
C LEU A 696 -5.98 11.35 1.86
N ASN A 697 -6.35 10.18 1.34
CA ASN A 697 -7.60 9.49 1.68
C ASN A 697 -7.43 7.99 1.91
N ILE A 698 -6.21 7.46 1.78
CA ILE A 698 -5.92 6.04 2.00
C ILE A 698 -4.54 5.86 2.65
N ILE A 699 -4.47 4.90 3.56
CA ILE A 699 -3.27 4.39 4.20
C ILE A 699 -3.16 2.92 3.83
N ARG A 700 -1.97 2.49 3.40
CA ARG A 700 -1.65 1.07 3.38
C ARG A 700 -0.91 0.69 4.65
N ASN A 701 -1.55 -0.09 5.51
CA ASN A 701 -0.93 -0.71 6.68
C ASN A 701 -0.02 -1.84 6.19
N TRP A 702 1.20 -1.48 5.81
CA TRP A 702 2.15 -2.39 5.17
C TRP A 702 2.54 -3.50 6.15
N GLN A 703 2.49 -4.74 5.67
CA GLN A 703 2.65 -5.96 6.48
C GLN A 703 1.73 -6.07 7.71
N GLY A 704 0.67 -5.25 7.84
CA GLY A 704 -0.26 -5.32 8.98
C GLY A 704 0.37 -4.97 10.33
N GLN A 705 1.51 -4.28 10.34
CA GLN A 705 2.29 -4.07 11.57
C GLN A 705 1.66 -3.06 12.54
N ASN A 706 0.68 -2.27 12.09
CA ASN A 706 -0.12 -1.37 12.91
C ASN A 706 -1.46 -2.07 13.20
N SER A 707 -1.64 -2.61 14.40
CA SER A 707 -2.75 -3.53 14.74
C SER A 707 -3.26 -3.29 16.16
N GLU A 708 -3.46 -2.02 16.49
CA GLU A 708 -3.99 -1.52 17.74
C GLU A 708 -5.28 -0.73 17.49
N GLU A 709 -6.16 -0.67 18.50
CA GLU A 709 -7.47 -0.02 18.37
C GLU A 709 -7.34 1.45 17.95
N ASP A 710 -6.39 2.18 18.54
CA ASP A 710 -6.19 3.61 18.28
C ASP A 710 -5.86 3.91 16.82
N PHE A 711 -5.12 3.04 16.12
CA PHE A 711 -4.81 3.22 14.70
C PHE A 711 -6.07 3.22 13.84
N TYR A 712 -6.93 2.21 14.00
CA TYR A 712 -8.16 2.11 13.22
C TYR A 712 -9.22 3.13 13.66
N ASP A 713 -9.28 3.45 14.95
CA ASP A 713 -10.13 4.51 15.49
C ASP A 713 -9.78 5.88 14.89
N LEU A 714 -8.49 6.19 14.78
CA LEU A 714 -8.03 7.42 14.13
C LEU A 714 -8.28 7.39 12.62
N ALA A 715 -8.10 6.24 11.96
CA ALA A 715 -8.43 6.10 10.55
C ALA A 715 -9.93 6.34 10.28
N ASP A 716 -10.81 5.80 11.12
CA ASP A 716 -12.25 6.00 11.06
C ASP A 716 -12.62 7.47 11.23
N GLU A 717 -12.04 8.16 12.22
CA GLU A 717 -12.35 9.57 12.55
C GLU A 717 -11.83 10.56 11.51
N TYR A 718 -10.66 10.30 10.93
CA TYR A 718 -10.04 11.16 9.93
C TYR A 718 -10.49 10.85 8.50
N GLY A 719 -11.32 9.81 8.31
CA GLY A 719 -11.78 9.38 6.99
C GLY A 719 -10.65 8.79 6.14
N MET A 720 -9.68 8.11 6.76
CA MET A 720 -8.61 7.43 6.05
C MET A 720 -9.05 6.01 5.74
N LEU A 721 -9.12 5.65 4.46
CA LEU A 721 -9.26 4.26 4.05
C LEU A 721 -8.03 3.47 4.49
N VAL A 722 -8.19 2.22 4.91
CA VAL A 722 -7.08 1.34 5.31
C VAL A 722 -7.06 0.11 4.41
N TRP A 723 -6.00 0.01 3.60
CA TRP A 723 -5.59 -1.24 2.98
C TRP A 723 -4.77 -2.01 4.02
N ASN A 724 -5.30 -3.14 4.51
CA ASN A 724 -4.67 -3.85 5.63
C ASN A 724 -3.97 -5.13 5.16
N ASP A 725 -2.63 -5.14 5.15
CA ASP A 725 -1.85 -6.35 4.86
C ASP A 725 -1.86 -7.32 6.06
N PHE A 726 -1.51 -8.58 5.80
CA PHE A 726 -1.03 -9.53 6.81
C PHE A 726 0.51 -9.65 6.74
N TRP A 727 1.08 -10.38 7.69
CA TRP A 727 2.51 -10.36 8.06
C TRP A 727 3.38 -11.24 7.15
N GLU A 728 3.32 -11.04 5.83
CA GLU A 728 4.18 -11.72 4.83
C GLU A 728 4.68 -10.76 3.76
N VAL A 729 5.83 -11.09 3.17
CA VAL A 729 6.57 -10.15 2.31
C VAL A 729 7.38 -10.80 1.19
N THR A 730 7.42 -10.08 0.06
CA THR A 730 8.18 -10.23 -1.18
C THR A 730 8.46 -11.67 -1.61
N THR A 731 7.64 -12.16 -2.55
CA THR A 731 7.84 -13.48 -3.17
C THR A 731 9.22 -13.57 -3.82
N ASP A 732 9.86 -14.73 -3.66
CA ASP A 732 11.22 -15.02 -4.14
C ASP A 732 12.34 -14.15 -3.51
N SER A 733 12.03 -13.38 -2.47
CA SER A 733 13.00 -12.69 -1.61
C SER A 733 13.00 -13.29 -0.23
N ASN A 734 11.93 -13.13 0.56
CA ASN A 734 11.92 -13.50 1.97
C ASN A 734 11.43 -14.94 2.21
N ALA A 735 11.71 -15.47 3.40
CA ALA A 735 11.22 -16.79 3.81
C ALA A 735 9.68 -16.81 3.98
N GLU A 736 9.09 -18.00 3.95
CA GLU A 736 7.65 -18.21 4.22
C GLU A 736 7.46 -18.58 5.69
N ALA A 737 6.32 -18.19 6.29
CA ALA A 737 6.01 -18.55 7.68
C ALA A 737 5.97 -20.08 7.88
N GLU A 738 6.66 -20.59 8.91
CA GLU A 738 6.77 -22.04 9.16
C GLU A 738 5.51 -22.65 9.79
N ASP A 739 4.74 -21.86 10.54
CA ASP A 739 3.49 -22.29 11.18
C ASP A 739 2.26 -21.56 10.61
N PRO A 740 1.67 -22.09 9.51
CA PRO A 740 0.42 -21.58 8.96
C PRO A 740 -0.76 -21.57 9.94
N GLN A 741 -0.78 -22.46 10.93
CA GLN A 741 -1.90 -22.51 11.88
C GLN A 741 -1.82 -21.36 12.86
N LEU A 742 -0.62 -21.07 13.37
CA LEU A 742 -0.37 -19.90 14.21
C LEU A 742 -0.66 -18.60 13.47
N PHE A 743 -0.22 -18.50 12.20
CA PHE A 743 -0.51 -17.36 11.33
C PHE A 743 -2.03 -17.15 11.19
N LEU A 744 -2.76 -18.20 10.77
CA LEU A 744 -4.21 -18.11 10.57
C LEU A 744 -4.99 -17.87 11.87
N ALA A 745 -4.48 -18.34 13.01
CA ALA A 745 -5.10 -18.06 14.30
C ALA A 745 -4.95 -16.58 14.70
N ASN A 746 -3.79 -15.96 14.46
CA ASN A 746 -3.60 -14.53 14.65
C ASN A 746 -4.49 -13.74 13.66
N ALA A 747 -4.55 -14.17 12.39
CA ALA A 747 -5.35 -13.49 11.36
C ALA A 747 -6.84 -13.52 11.71
N LYS A 748 -7.33 -14.64 12.23
CA LYS A 748 -8.69 -14.77 12.74
C LYS A 748 -9.00 -13.76 13.83
N ASP A 749 -8.17 -13.65 14.87
CA ASP A 749 -8.40 -12.71 15.99
C ASP A 749 -8.38 -11.26 15.49
N THR A 750 -7.45 -10.94 14.57
CA THR A 750 -7.33 -9.62 13.94
C THR A 750 -8.62 -9.24 13.17
N ILE A 751 -9.12 -10.15 12.32
CA ILE A 751 -10.36 -9.90 11.55
C ILE A 751 -11.55 -9.75 12.52
N GLU A 752 -11.73 -10.65 13.48
CA GLU A 752 -12.85 -10.60 14.43
C GLU A 752 -12.85 -9.31 15.24
N ARG A 753 -11.66 -8.85 15.65
CA ARG A 753 -11.47 -7.63 16.44
C ARG A 753 -11.77 -6.36 15.63
N PHE A 754 -11.25 -6.25 14.41
CA PHE A 754 -11.20 -4.97 13.69
C PHE A 754 -12.19 -4.83 12.50
N ARG A 755 -12.92 -5.89 12.12
CA ARG A 755 -13.89 -5.86 10.97
C ARG A 755 -14.99 -4.78 11.04
N ASN A 756 -15.24 -4.18 12.20
CA ASN A 756 -16.27 -3.14 12.35
C ASN A 756 -15.77 -1.72 12.00
N HIS A 757 -14.46 -1.53 11.79
CA HIS A 757 -13.91 -0.24 11.39
C HIS A 757 -14.29 0.08 9.94
N PRO A 758 -15.08 1.14 9.66
CA PRO A 758 -15.39 1.57 8.30
C PRO A 758 -14.15 2.03 7.52
N SER A 759 -13.03 2.35 8.17
CA SER A 759 -11.79 2.67 7.46
C SER A 759 -11.23 1.50 6.67
N ILE A 760 -11.25 0.27 7.21
CA ILE A 760 -10.68 -0.91 6.52
C ILE A 760 -11.42 -1.14 5.21
N ILE A 761 -10.75 -1.11 4.07
CA ILE A 761 -11.39 -1.27 2.75
C ILE A 761 -11.01 -2.55 2.06
N MET A 762 -9.97 -3.24 2.50
CA MET A 762 -9.65 -4.59 2.06
C MET A 762 -8.69 -5.26 3.01
N TRP A 763 -8.66 -6.58 2.95
CA TRP A 763 -7.62 -7.41 3.55
C TRP A 763 -6.65 -7.83 2.46
N CYS A 764 -5.35 -7.76 2.74
CA CYS A 764 -4.31 -8.07 1.79
C CYS A 764 -3.40 -9.19 2.31
N GLY A 765 -3.18 -10.23 1.51
CA GLY A 765 -2.44 -11.41 1.93
C GLY A 765 -0.96 -11.15 2.20
N ARG A 766 -0.28 -10.43 1.29
CA ARG A 766 1.19 -10.30 1.29
C ARG A 766 1.69 -9.03 0.60
N ASN A 767 2.79 -8.48 1.12
CA ASN A 767 3.59 -7.48 0.40
C ASN A 767 4.29 -8.10 -0.83
N GLU A 768 4.17 -7.51 -2.02
CA GLU A 768 4.91 -7.90 -3.24
C GLU A 768 4.88 -9.41 -3.56
N GLY A 769 3.69 -10.02 -3.57
CA GLY A 769 3.58 -11.46 -3.73
C GLY A 769 2.24 -12.02 -3.29
N VAL A 770 2.14 -13.34 -3.29
CA VAL A 770 0.97 -14.08 -2.79
C VAL A 770 1.43 -15.00 -1.65
N PRO A 771 0.67 -15.12 -0.53
CA PRO A 771 0.99 -16.06 0.53
C PRO A 771 1.11 -17.49 0.02
N GLN A 772 1.92 -18.35 0.65
CA GLN A 772 1.93 -19.78 0.32
C GLN A 772 0.51 -20.40 0.30
N PRO A 773 0.24 -21.43 -0.54
CA PRO A 773 -1.12 -21.90 -0.81
C PRO A 773 -1.98 -22.23 0.41
N ILE A 774 -1.39 -22.76 1.50
CA ILE A 774 -2.12 -23.10 2.73
C ILE A 774 -2.58 -21.85 3.48
N ILE A 775 -1.74 -20.82 3.57
CA ILE A 775 -2.08 -19.54 4.20
C ILE A 775 -3.06 -18.78 3.31
N ASN A 776 -2.81 -18.68 2.00
CA ASN A 776 -3.70 -17.95 1.08
C ASN A 776 -5.13 -18.53 1.13
N LYS A 777 -5.28 -19.87 1.04
CA LYS A 777 -6.60 -20.52 1.17
C LYS A 777 -7.25 -20.29 2.54
N GLY A 778 -6.45 -20.29 3.61
CA GLY A 778 -6.94 -19.99 4.95
C GLY A 778 -7.45 -18.55 5.07
N LEU A 779 -6.73 -17.58 4.54
CA LEU A 779 -7.13 -16.16 4.54
C LEU A 779 -8.37 -15.92 3.68
N ILE A 780 -8.47 -16.54 2.49
CA ILE A 780 -9.69 -16.54 1.67
C ILE A 780 -10.90 -17.01 2.50
N ALA A 781 -10.75 -18.14 3.21
CA ALA A 781 -11.84 -18.68 4.02
C ALA A 781 -12.17 -17.80 5.22
N LEU A 782 -11.17 -17.28 5.94
CA LEU A 782 -11.38 -16.43 7.12
C LEU A 782 -12.03 -15.10 6.74
N THR A 783 -11.54 -14.43 5.70
CA THR A 783 -12.11 -13.15 5.25
C THR A 783 -13.55 -13.32 4.74
N HIS A 784 -13.86 -14.39 4.01
CA HIS A 784 -15.24 -14.70 3.60
C HIS A 784 -16.17 -15.00 4.78
N THR A 785 -15.73 -15.83 5.73
CA THR A 785 -16.61 -16.33 6.80
C THR A 785 -16.72 -15.41 8.02
N LEU A 786 -15.71 -14.57 8.27
CA LEU A 786 -15.66 -13.69 9.43
C LEU A 786 -15.94 -12.23 9.09
N ASP A 787 -15.71 -11.80 7.86
CA ASP A 787 -16.02 -10.44 7.42
C ASP A 787 -17.12 -10.48 6.33
N GLY A 788 -16.79 -10.97 5.14
CA GLY A 788 -17.70 -11.11 4.00
C GLY A 788 -18.15 -9.79 3.37
N THR A 789 -17.76 -8.63 3.90
CA THR A 789 -18.17 -7.29 3.41
C THR A 789 -17.06 -6.54 2.69
N ARG A 790 -15.89 -7.17 2.51
CA ARG A 790 -14.69 -6.56 1.91
C ARG A 790 -14.00 -7.56 1.01
N TYR A 791 -13.38 -7.06 -0.07
CA TYR A 791 -12.52 -7.86 -0.92
C TYR A 791 -11.24 -8.29 -0.18
N TYR A 792 -10.80 -9.51 -0.44
CA TYR A 792 -9.48 -10.00 -0.06
C TYR A 792 -8.56 -9.98 -1.28
N SER A 793 -7.57 -9.10 -1.28
CA SER A 793 -6.52 -9.10 -2.30
C SER A 793 -5.39 -10.03 -1.87
N PRO A 794 -5.02 -11.06 -2.64
CA PRO A 794 -3.94 -11.96 -2.22
C PRO A 794 -2.56 -11.30 -2.31
N SER A 795 -2.44 -10.24 -3.10
CA SER A 795 -1.20 -9.52 -3.39
C SER A 795 -1.41 -8.02 -3.28
N SER A 796 -0.37 -7.33 -2.82
CA SER A 796 -0.28 -5.87 -2.91
C SER A 796 0.21 -5.40 -4.28
N ASN A 797 0.72 -6.25 -5.17
CA ASN A 797 1.14 -5.84 -6.51
C ASN A 797 0.64 -6.78 -7.62
N GLN A 798 0.71 -6.31 -8.87
CA GLN A 798 0.47 -7.05 -10.12
C GLN A 798 -0.95 -7.59 -10.41
N VAL A 799 -1.66 -8.15 -9.42
CA VAL A 799 -3.02 -8.72 -9.60
C VAL A 799 -4.04 -7.60 -9.58
N ASN A 800 -4.52 -7.19 -10.76
CA ASN A 800 -5.29 -5.96 -10.97
C ASN A 800 -4.56 -4.70 -10.49
N LEU A 801 -3.23 -4.73 -10.40
CA LEU A 801 -2.39 -3.68 -9.82
C LEU A 801 -1.14 -3.51 -10.67
N LEU A 802 -0.40 -2.42 -10.43
CA LEU A 802 0.94 -2.29 -10.98
C LEU A 802 1.98 -3.10 -10.19
N PRO A 803 3.12 -3.44 -10.81
CA PRO A 803 4.33 -3.77 -10.07
C PRO A 803 4.75 -2.62 -9.15
N SER A 804 5.43 -2.94 -8.05
CA SER A 804 5.87 -1.96 -7.06
C SER A 804 7.05 -1.12 -7.55
N GLY A 805 7.20 0.07 -6.97
CA GLY A 805 8.23 1.04 -7.32
C GLY A 805 7.83 1.95 -8.50
N PRO A 806 8.76 2.77 -9.00
CA PRO A 806 10.16 2.90 -8.59
C PRO A 806 10.34 3.44 -7.16
N TYR A 807 11.54 3.24 -6.61
CA TYR A 807 11.94 3.68 -5.26
C TYR A 807 13.11 4.68 -5.27
N SER A 808 13.62 5.04 -6.44
CA SER A 808 14.71 6.00 -6.64
C SER A 808 14.21 7.25 -7.34
N TYR A 809 15.01 8.32 -7.35
CA TYR A 809 14.75 9.48 -8.21
C TYR A 809 14.53 9.07 -9.67
N GLU A 810 13.44 9.55 -10.24
CA GLU A 810 13.12 9.49 -11.66
C GLU A 810 12.94 10.92 -12.20
N GLU A 811 13.06 11.10 -13.52
CA GLU A 811 12.80 12.41 -14.09
C GLU A 811 11.33 12.78 -13.89
N PRO A 812 11.00 14.00 -13.41
CA PRO A 812 9.61 14.37 -13.12
C PRO A 812 8.61 14.16 -14.27
N ALA A 813 9.06 14.23 -15.53
CA ALA A 813 8.24 13.97 -16.72
C ALA A 813 7.86 12.49 -16.91
N ASP A 814 8.62 11.55 -16.35
CA ASP A 814 8.34 10.11 -16.45
C ASP A 814 7.05 9.73 -15.70
N TYR A 815 6.73 10.43 -14.62
CA TYR A 815 5.46 10.23 -13.89
C TYR A 815 4.20 10.57 -14.70
N TYR A 816 4.34 11.32 -15.79
CA TYR A 816 3.25 11.67 -16.71
C TYR A 816 3.22 10.79 -17.96
N SER A 817 4.20 9.90 -18.17
CA SER A 817 4.35 9.22 -19.46
C SER A 817 4.73 7.75 -19.36
N THR A 818 5.80 7.42 -18.63
CA THR A 818 6.35 6.06 -18.58
C THR A 818 5.92 5.31 -17.31
N ILE A 819 5.77 6.03 -16.19
CA ILE A 819 5.35 5.52 -14.87
C ILE A 819 3.84 5.79 -14.61
N ASP A 820 3.18 6.33 -15.62
CA ASP A 820 1.80 6.80 -15.61
C ASP A 820 0.78 5.67 -15.91
N ARG A 821 0.60 4.75 -14.97
CA ARG A 821 -0.39 3.66 -15.15
C ARG A 821 -1.11 3.29 -13.85
N GLY A 822 -2.38 2.88 -13.98
CA GLY A 822 -3.12 2.03 -13.05
C GLY A 822 -3.19 2.44 -11.58
N PHE A 823 -3.26 1.40 -10.73
CA PHE A 823 -3.21 1.51 -9.28
C PHE A 823 -1.81 1.09 -8.79
N ALA A 824 -1.01 2.04 -8.33
CA ALA A 824 0.29 1.78 -7.72
C ALA A 824 0.18 1.83 -6.20
N VAL A 825 0.52 0.72 -5.55
CA VAL A 825 0.48 0.59 -4.08
C VAL A 825 1.74 1.11 -3.38
N GLU A 826 2.82 1.31 -4.13
CA GLU A 826 4.10 1.78 -3.63
C GLU A 826 4.87 2.48 -4.74
N ILE A 827 5.15 3.76 -4.53
CA ILE A 827 6.06 4.54 -5.37
C ILE A 827 6.80 5.55 -4.50
N GLY A 828 8.11 5.67 -4.65
CA GLY A 828 8.93 6.50 -3.78
C GLY A 828 10.12 7.12 -4.49
N THR A 829 10.61 8.21 -3.92
CA THR A 829 11.87 8.85 -4.28
C THR A 829 12.55 9.34 -3.01
N SER A 830 13.85 9.58 -3.03
CA SER A 830 14.60 10.02 -1.85
C SER A 830 14.07 11.38 -1.35
N SER A 831 13.91 11.56 -0.03
CA SER A 831 13.38 12.79 0.57
C SER A 831 14.22 13.20 1.77
N LEU A 832 15.00 14.27 1.62
CA LEU A 832 15.93 14.70 2.65
C LEU A 832 15.18 15.48 3.76
N PRO A 833 15.40 15.16 5.04
CA PRO A 833 14.85 15.93 6.15
C PRO A 833 15.36 17.36 6.21
N THR A 834 14.76 18.14 7.10
CA THR A 834 15.04 19.56 7.25
C THR A 834 16.34 19.81 8.04
N LEU A 835 16.89 21.03 8.00
CA LEU A 835 18.05 21.41 8.84
C LEU A 835 17.83 21.18 10.34
N GLU A 836 16.60 21.37 10.80
CA GLU A 836 16.22 21.17 12.20
C GLU A 836 16.33 19.69 12.60
N TRP A 837 16.03 18.78 11.68
CA TRP A 837 16.19 17.33 11.87
C TRP A 837 17.65 16.94 12.16
N PHE A 838 18.61 17.44 11.38
CA PHE A 838 20.05 17.15 11.58
C PHE A 838 20.53 17.58 12.96
N SER A 839 19.98 18.69 13.47
CA SER A 839 20.34 19.21 14.79
C SER A 839 19.80 18.36 15.93
N ARG A 840 18.67 17.67 15.73
CA ARG A 840 18.01 16.81 16.70
C ARG A 840 18.59 15.40 16.71
N TRP A 841 18.87 14.85 15.54
CA TRP A 841 19.17 13.42 15.41
C TRP A 841 20.64 13.11 15.18
N LEU A 842 21.47 14.04 14.70
CA LEU A 842 22.89 13.77 14.44
C LEU A 842 23.86 14.53 15.35
N PRO A 843 24.98 13.91 15.75
CA PRO A 843 26.11 14.58 16.37
C PRO A 843 26.68 15.69 15.49
N ALA A 844 27.11 16.81 16.10
CA ALA A 844 27.64 17.96 15.36
C ALA A 844 28.82 17.63 14.42
N ALA A 845 29.65 16.65 14.77
CA ALA A 845 30.79 16.20 13.96
C ALA A 845 30.37 15.41 12.71
N ASP A 846 29.14 14.92 12.66
CA ASP A 846 28.60 14.02 11.64
C ASP A 846 27.52 14.69 10.77
N ARG A 847 27.20 15.97 11.03
CA ARG A 847 26.18 16.72 10.28
C ARG A 847 26.64 17.16 8.89
N TRP A 848 27.94 17.27 8.63
CA TRP A 848 28.47 17.64 7.31
C TRP A 848 29.98 17.34 7.21
N PRO A 849 30.48 16.78 6.09
CA PRO A 849 29.75 16.26 4.92
C PRO A 849 29.04 14.92 5.22
N ILE A 850 28.44 14.29 4.19
CA ILE A 850 27.81 12.95 4.29
C ILE A 850 28.75 11.97 5.02
N SER A 851 28.26 11.38 6.11
CA SER A 851 28.99 10.46 6.99
C SER A 851 28.31 9.08 7.10
N ASP A 852 28.89 8.16 7.87
CA ASP A 852 28.25 6.87 8.13
C ASP A 852 26.96 7.01 8.96
N ASP A 853 26.79 8.08 9.75
CA ASP A 853 25.50 8.38 10.39
C ASP A 853 24.41 8.64 9.33
N TRP A 854 24.73 9.32 8.22
CA TRP A 854 23.77 9.53 7.13
C TRP A 854 23.38 8.20 6.48
N ALA A 855 24.37 7.37 6.17
CA ALA A 855 24.13 6.05 5.57
C ALA A 855 23.32 5.13 6.49
N TYR A 856 23.57 5.20 7.81
CA TYR A 856 22.79 4.48 8.81
C TYR A 856 21.33 4.94 8.80
N HIS A 857 21.10 6.25 8.69
CA HIS A 857 19.79 6.88 8.50
C HIS A 857 19.33 6.94 7.02
N ASN A 858 19.80 5.98 6.20
CA ASN A 858 19.33 5.67 4.83
C ASN A 858 19.72 6.66 3.72
N TRP A 859 20.70 7.53 3.93
CA TRP A 859 21.20 8.45 2.91
C TRP A 859 22.63 8.14 2.45
N HIS A 860 22.78 7.74 1.19
CA HIS A 860 24.05 7.25 0.63
C HIS A 860 24.62 8.22 -0.41
N PRO A 861 25.95 8.38 -0.51
CA PRO A 861 26.57 9.34 -1.44
C PRO A 861 26.32 9.02 -2.92
N ASN A 862 26.05 7.75 -3.26
CA ASN A 862 25.84 7.31 -4.64
C ASN A 862 24.37 7.33 -5.08
N ASP A 863 23.45 7.82 -4.24
CA ASP A 863 22.03 7.97 -4.57
C ASP A 863 21.84 8.74 -5.90
N ARG A 864 20.87 8.32 -6.73
CA ARG A 864 20.60 8.96 -8.02
C ARG A 864 20.18 10.42 -7.86
N MET A 865 19.43 10.75 -6.81
CA MET A 865 19.05 12.12 -6.49
C MET A 865 20.28 13.01 -6.31
N ASN A 866 21.37 12.51 -5.68
CA ASN A 866 22.61 13.28 -5.51
C ASN A 866 23.26 13.67 -6.83
N GLN A 867 23.20 12.78 -7.83
CA GLN A 867 23.78 13.01 -9.15
C GLN A 867 23.03 14.10 -9.89
N HIS A 868 21.69 14.03 -9.91
CA HIS A 868 20.83 15.04 -10.54
C HIS A 868 20.90 16.38 -9.78
N MET A 869 20.90 16.35 -8.44
CA MET A 869 21.06 17.56 -7.62
C MET A 869 22.37 18.30 -7.94
N GLN A 870 23.48 17.57 -8.08
CA GLN A 870 24.76 18.16 -8.49
C GLN A 870 24.73 18.69 -9.92
N ALA A 871 24.01 18.03 -10.84
CA ALA A 871 23.84 18.51 -12.21
C ALA A 871 23.05 19.83 -12.23
N GLN A 872 21.93 19.87 -11.50
CA GLN A 872 20.99 20.99 -11.43
C GLN A 872 21.54 22.22 -10.71
N PHE A 873 22.23 22.04 -9.58
CA PHE A 873 22.60 23.15 -8.68
C PHE A 873 24.09 23.21 -8.32
N GLY A 874 24.91 22.30 -8.85
CA GLY A 874 26.33 22.22 -8.51
C GLY A 874 26.60 21.58 -7.14
N MET A 875 27.88 21.43 -6.81
CA MET A 875 28.30 20.80 -5.54
C MET A 875 28.02 21.72 -4.35
N ALA A 876 27.25 21.22 -3.38
CA ALA A 876 27.07 21.89 -2.11
C ALA A 876 28.39 21.97 -1.30
N THR A 877 28.57 23.08 -0.59
CA THR A 877 29.74 23.31 0.28
C THR A 877 29.40 23.33 1.77
N SER A 878 28.10 23.31 2.09
CA SER A 878 27.54 23.33 3.45
C SER A 878 26.26 22.49 3.51
N LEU A 879 25.85 22.10 4.72
CA LEU A 879 24.59 21.39 4.94
C LEU A 879 23.39 22.25 4.54
N GLU A 880 23.43 23.56 4.82
CA GLU A 880 22.36 24.51 4.46
C GLU A 880 22.15 24.59 2.96
N GLN A 881 23.24 24.61 2.19
CA GLN A 881 23.15 24.58 0.73
C GLN A 881 22.63 23.23 0.23
N TYR A 882 23.11 22.12 0.81
CA TYR A 882 22.71 20.79 0.42
C TYR A 882 21.23 20.51 0.70
N GLU A 883 20.74 20.87 1.88
CA GLU A 883 19.31 20.78 2.22
C GLU A 883 18.49 21.67 1.30
N SER A 884 18.88 22.92 1.07
CA SER A 884 18.12 23.80 0.17
C SER A 884 18.02 23.24 -1.25
N GLN A 885 19.07 22.59 -1.77
CA GLN A 885 19.05 21.92 -3.08
C GLN A 885 18.12 20.70 -3.07
N ALA A 886 18.20 19.86 -2.04
CA ALA A 886 17.34 18.68 -1.91
C ALA A 886 15.85 19.07 -1.77
N GLN A 887 15.52 20.09 -0.97
CA GLN A 887 14.15 20.58 -0.80
C GLN A 887 13.56 21.18 -2.09
N MET A 888 14.39 21.74 -2.99
CA MET A 888 13.94 22.18 -4.32
C MET A 888 13.52 20.98 -5.19
N MET A 889 14.31 19.91 -5.19
CA MET A 889 13.96 18.68 -5.94
C MET A 889 12.79 17.96 -5.31
N ASN A 890 12.81 17.75 -3.99
CA ASN A 890 11.72 17.06 -3.29
C ASN A 890 10.36 17.75 -3.48
N TYR A 891 10.32 19.08 -3.62
CA TYR A 891 9.08 19.76 -3.97
C TYR A 891 8.59 19.39 -5.39
N VAL A 892 9.50 19.32 -6.37
CA VAL A 892 9.14 18.98 -7.76
C VAL A 892 8.73 17.52 -7.87
N ASP A 893 9.52 16.61 -7.29
CA ASP A 893 9.38 15.17 -7.51
C ASP A 893 8.09 14.63 -6.87
N TYR A 894 7.82 14.99 -5.61
CA TYR A 894 6.62 14.54 -4.92
C TYR A 894 5.34 15.17 -5.46
N ARG A 895 5.42 16.38 -6.03
CA ARG A 895 4.31 16.96 -6.78
C ARG A 895 4.08 16.17 -8.07
N ALA A 896 5.14 15.84 -8.80
CA ALA A 896 5.06 15.09 -10.06
C ALA A 896 4.49 13.67 -9.90
N ILE A 897 4.77 12.98 -8.79
CA ILE A 897 4.17 11.66 -8.50
C ILE A 897 2.64 11.70 -8.57
N PHE A 898 2.03 12.73 -7.97
CA PHE A 898 0.57 12.84 -7.90
C PHE A 898 -0.04 13.61 -9.06
N GLU A 899 0.61 14.66 -9.57
CA GLU A 899 0.13 15.34 -10.78
C GLU A 899 0.22 14.43 -12.02
N GLY A 900 1.25 13.57 -12.10
CA GLY A 900 1.34 12.52 -13.11
C GLY A 900 0.20 11.50 -12.99
N PHE A 901 -0.10 11.05 -11.76
CA PHE A 901 -1.30 10.26 -11.48
C PHE A 901 -2.58 10.97 -11.97
N ASN A 902 -2.75 12.24 -11.64
CA ASN A 902 -3.93 13.03 -11.99
C ASN A 902 -4.08 13.22 -13.51
N ALA A 903 -2.97 13.35 -14.25
CA ALA A 903 -2.98 13.64 -15.69
C ALA A 903 -3.75 12.60 -16.51
N HIS A 904 -3.84 11.38 -15.98
CA HIS A 904 -4.54 10.24 -16.58
C HIS A 904 -5.53 9.60 -15.62
N LEU A 905 -6.15 10.41 -14.76
CA LEU A 905 -7.21 9.99 -13.84
C LEU A 905 -8.30 9.22 -14.61
N TRP A 906 -8.61 8.01 -14.13
CA TRP A 906 -9.51 7.02 -14.73
C TRP A 906 -9.07 6.44 -16.08
N GLN A 907 -7.89 6.82 -16.60
CA GLN A 907 -7.44 6.50 -17.96
C GLN A 907 -5.91 6.32 -18.11
N PRO A 908 -5.26 5.36 -17.41
CA PRO A 908 -5.87 4.28 -16.66
C PRO A 908 -5.71 4.43 -15.13
N ASN A 909 -5.32 5.61 -14.63
CA ASN A 909 -4.90 5.77 -13.25
C ASN A 909 -6.07 5.79 -12.27
N THR A 910 -5.97 5.00 -11.22
CA THR A 910 -7.05 4.84 -10.22
C THR A 910 -6.55 4.98 -8.78
N GLY A 911 -5.25 4.76 -8.54
CA GLY A 911 -4.63 4.96 -7.24
C GLY A 911 -3.13 5.17 -7.27
N ARG A 912 -2.62 5.96 -6.33
CA ARG A 912 -1.19 6.27 -6.15
C ARG A 912 -0.87 6.34 -4.67
N LEU A 913 -0.06 5.40 -4.19
CA LEU A 913 0.39 5.33 -2.80
C LEU A 913 1.90 5.53 -2.70
N LEU A 914 2.30 6.53 -1.91
CA LEU A 914 3.70 6.78 -1.59
C LEU A 914 4.31 5.61 -0.80
N TRP A 915 5.53 5.26 -1.15
CA TRP A 915 6.50 4.66 -0.26
C TRP A 915 7.42 5.81 0.16
N MET A 916 7.23 6.46 1.32
CA MET A 916 6.20 6.27 2.36
C MET A 916 5.67 7.64 2.84
N THR A 917 4.61 7.67 3.64
CA THR A 917 4.11 8.93 4.22
C THR A 917 4.94 9.40 5.43
N GLN A 918 5.29 8.49 6.34
CA GLN A 918 6.14 8.77 7.50
C GLN A 918 7.00 7.54 7.86
N PRO A 919 8.21 7.73 8.43
CA PRO A 919 9.05 6.65 8.91
C PRO A 919 8.78 6.31 10.38
N SER A 920 9.10 5.07 10.79
CA SER A 920 9.02 4.58 12.18
C SER A 920 10.12 5.14 13.08
N TRP A 921 11.20 5.63 12.50
CA TRP A 921 12.42 6.10 13.15
C TRP A 921 12.97 7.30 12.37
N PRO A 922 13.96 8.05 12.89
CA PRO A 922 14.56 9.13 12.11
C PRO A 922 15.21 8.56 10.84
N SER A 923 14.58 8.77 9.69
CA SER A 923 15.07 8.32 8.38
C SER A 923 15.21 9.51 7.44
N MET A 924 16.11 9.40 6.48
CA MET A 924 16.32 10.37 5.41
C MET A 924 15.80 9.91 4.05
N LEU A 925 14.99 8.84 4.00
CA LEU A 925 14.54 8.24 2.76
C LEU A 925 13.01 8.19 2.71
N TRP A 926 12.44 8.45 1.53
CA TRP A 926 11.04 8.20 1.15
C TRP A 926 9.91 8.95 1.88
N GLY A 927 10.08 9.34 3.14
CA GLY A 927 9.05 9.97 3.97
C GLY A 927 8.77 11.42 3.60
N ILE A 928 7.48 11.81 3.56
CA ILE A 928 7.09 13.23 3.45
C ILE A 928 7.08 13.95 4.81
N LEU A 929 7.00 13.17 5.89
CA LEU A 929 7.13 13.60 7.28
C LEU A 929 8.34 12.94 7.93
N SER A 930 8.87 13.58 8.97
CA SER A 930 9.85 12.97 9.89
C SER A 930 9.12 12.18 11.00
N SER A 931 9.81 11.23 11.64
CA SER A 931 9.27 10.43 12.76
C SER A 931 8.83 11.24 13.99
N ASP A 932 9.19 12.51 14.04
CA ASP A 932 8.83 13.47 15.08
C ASP A 932 7.95 14.62 14.57
N TYR A 933 7.24 14.38 13.46
CA TYR A 933 6.20 15.24 12.88
C TYR A 933 6.70 16.45 12.08
N ASP A 934 8.01 16.63 11.91
CA ASP A 934 8.52 17.71 11.05
C ASP A 934 8.19 17.45 9.57
N ALA A 935 7.68 18.47 8.88
CA ALA A 935 7.17 18.39 7.51
C ALA A 935 8.14 19.01 6.51
N GLN A 936 8.56 18.21 5.53
CA GLN A 936 9.54 18.57 4.51
C GLN A 936 8.84 19.21 3.29
N ALA A 937 9.60 19.66 2.28
CA ALA A 937 9.02 20.20 1.03
C ALA A 937 8.13 19.17 0.32
N SER A 938 8.49 17.89 0.41
CA SER A 938 7.73 16.77 -0.15
C SER A 938 6.30 16.70 0.40
N TYR A 939 6.07 17.00 1.69
CA TYR A 939 4.72 17.07 2.26
C TYR A 939 3.85 18.14 1.60
N TYR A 940 4.39 19.36 1.46
CA TYR A 940 3.63 20.47 0.89
C TYR A 940 3.43 20.32 -0.63
N ALA A 941 4.38 19.69 -1.32
CA ALA A 941 4.25 19.29 -2.71
C ALA A 941 3.16 18.24 -2.93
N THR A 942 3.12 17.18 -2.11
CA THR A 942 2.03 16.20 -2.12
C THR A 942 0.70 16.85 -1.84
N ARG A 943 0.61 17.69 -0.79
CA ARG A 943 -0.61 18.42 -0.44
C ARG A 943 -1.13 19.29 -1.58
N LYS A 944 -0.24 19.97 -2.31
CA LYS A 944 -0.56 20.79 -3.48
C LYS A 944 -1.11 19.94 -4.62
N ALA A 945 -0.42 18.86 -4.98
CA ALA A 945 -0.84 17.96 -6.07
C ALA A 945 -2.15 17.21 -5.79
N CYS A 946 -2.49 17.02 -4.51
CA CYS A 946 -3.71 16.33 -4.07
C CYS A 946 -4.88 17.27 -3.78
N GLU A 947 -4.80 18.57 -4.12
CA GLU A 947 -5.94 19.48 -4.04
C GLU A 947 -7.18 18.87 -4.75
N PRO A 948 -8.38 18.89 -4.15
CA PRO A 948 -9.56 18.32 -4.78
C PRO A 948 -9.97 19.01 -6.10
N LEU A 949 -9.65 20.29 -6.24
CA LEU A 949 -9.76 21.04 -7.48
C LEU A 949 -8.41 21.70 -7.74
N HIS A 950 -7.73 21.28 -8.81
CA HIS A 950 -6.31 21.56 -9.00
C HIS A 950 -6.01 21.96 -10.44
N VAL A 951 -5.15 22.98 -10.62
CA VAL A 951 -4.55 23.33 -11.91
C VAL A 951 -3.10 22.86 -11.95
N GLN A 952 -2.76 22.11 -13.00
CA GLN A 952 -1.43 21.52 -13.15
C GLN A 952 -0.87 21.68 -14.56
N LEU A 953 0.46 21.55 -14.66
CA LEU A 953 1.23 21.48 -15.90
C LEU A 953 1.78 20.07 -16.07
N ASP A 954 1.35 19.37 -17.12
CA ASP A 954 1.96 18.12 -17.53
C ASP A 954 3.43 18.37 -17.90
N LEU A 955 4.36 17.72 -17.18
CA LEU A 955 5.78 17.99 -17.35
C LEU A 955 6.37 17.33 -18.61
N ALA A 956 5.72 16.29 -19.15
CA ALA A 956 6.12 15.63 -20.38
C ALA A 956 5.66 16.39 -21.63
N THR A 957 4.45 16.96 -21.59
CA THR A 957 3.83 17.58 -22.77
C THR A 957 3.74 19.11 -22.71
N ASN A 958 3.85 19.72 -21.53
CA ASN A 958 3.50 21.13 -21.25
C ASN A 958 2.03 21.48 -21.48
N ASP A 959 1.14 20.48 -21.43
CA ASP A 959 -0.29 20.72 -21.41
C ASP A 959 -0.75 21.19 -20.03
N VAL A 960 -1.60 22.21 -20.01
CA VAL A 960 -2.27 22.69 -18.79
C VAL A 960 -3.56 21.91 -18.62
N GLN A 961 -3.77 21.35 -17.43
CA GLN A 961 -4.92 20.52 -17.10
C GLN A 961 -5.62 21.00 -15.82
N ILE A 962 -6.93 20.76 -15.76
CA ILE A 962 -7.76 20.96 -14.58
C ILE A 962 -8.22 19.60 -14.08
N ILE A 963 -7.89 19.31 -12.83
CA ILE A 963 -8.24 18.07 -12.14
C ILE A 963 -9.33 18.41 -11.14
N ASP A 964 -10.46 17.73 -11.24
CA ASP A 964 -11.58 17.91 -10.33
C ASP A 964 -11.97 16.54 -9.76
N THR A 965 -11.61 16.27 -8.51
CA THR A 965 -12.04 15.06 -7.78
C THR A 965 -13.28 15.32 -6.93
N THR A 966 -13.97 16.46 -7.13
CA THR A 966 -15.23 16.78 -6.45
C THR A 966 -16.41 16.26 -7.25
N GLN A 967 -17.63 16.41 -6.70
CA GLN A 967 -18.87 15.96 -7.36
C GLN A 967 -19.62 17.08 -8.09
N GLN A 968 -19.03 18.26 -8.25
CA GLN A 968 -19.71 19.42 -8.84
C GLN A 968 -18.90 19.96 -10.03
N PRO A 969 -19.44 19.89 -11.26
CA PRO A 969 -18.68 20.31 -12.44
C PRO A 969 -18.41 21.81 -12.41
N LEU A 970 -17.24 22.19 -12.92
CA LEU A 970 -16.84 23.58 -13.02
C LEU A 970 -17.33 24.19 -14.34
N GLN A 971 -18.07 25.28 -14.25
CA GLN A 971 -18.66 25.97 -15.40
C GLN A 971 -18.12 27.39 -15.52
N GLN A 972 -17.74 27.77 -16.74
CA GLN A 972 -17.27 29.11 -17.11
C GLN A 972 -16.10 29.60 -16.24
N ALA A 973 -15.23 28.68 -15.85
CA ALA A 973 -14.00 29.04 -15.16
C ALA A 973 -12.99 29.65 -16.14
N ARG A 974 -11.97 30.31 -15.59
CA ARG A 974 -10.86 30.88 -16.35
C ARG A 974 -9.55 30.32 -15.82
N VAL A 975 -8.67 29.91 -16.72
CA VAL A 975 -7.30 29.48 -16.38
C VAL A 975 -6.35 30.48 -17.00
N ASP A 976 -5.49 31.06 -16.18
CA ASP A 976 -4.40 31.94 -16.58
C ASP A 976 -3.06 31.19 -16.46
N ALA A 977 -2.18 31.35 -17.44
CA ALA A 977 -0.82 30.83 -17.44
C ALA A 977 0.16 31.96 -17.77
N ASP A 978 0.97 32.34 -16.78
CA ASP A 978 2.00 33.38 -16.90
C ASP A 978 3.39 32.74 -16.83
N VAL A 979 4.26 33.07 -17.78
CA VAL A 979 5.66 32.62 -17.78
C VAL A 979 6.58 33.80 -17.55
N TYR A 980 7.38 33.75 -16.50
CA TYR A 980 8.31 34.79 -16.10
C TYR A 980 9.77 34.35 -16.29
N ALA A 981 10.62 35.29 -16.70
CA ALA A 981 12.06 35.15 -16.53
C ALA A 981 12.45 35.33 -15.05
N LEU A 982 13.65 34.88 -14.69
CA LEU A 982 14.16 34.99 -13.31
C LEU A 982 14.34 36.44 -12.83
N ASP A 983 14.45 37.42 -13.73
CA ASP A 983 14.48 38.84 -13.38
C ASP A 983 13.09 39.45 -13.12
N GLY A 984 12.03 38.63 -13.16
CA GLY A 984 10.64 39.04 -12.95
C GLY A 984 9.93 39.53 -14.22
N LYS A 985 10.58 39.52 -15.38
CA LYS A 985 9.95 39.93 -16.64
C LYS A 985 8.95 38.87 -17.12
N LEU A 986 7.70 39.27 -17.35
CA LEU A 986 6.70 38.45 -18.04
C LEU A 986 7.13 38.19 -19.49
N LEU A 987 7.28 36.92 -19.85
CA LEU A 987 7.68 36.44 -21.17
C LEU A 987 6.47 36.00 -22.01
N LEU A 988 5.48 35.38 -21.37
CA LEU A 988 4.27 34.87 -21.99
C LEU A 988 3.09 35.00 -21.02
N HIS A 989 1.92 35.35 -21.53
CA HIS A 989 0.64 35.28 -20.84
C HIS A 989 -0.35 34.56 -21.74
N HIS A 990 -1.06 33.58 -21.20
CA HIS A 990 -2.16 32.90 -21.85
C HIS A 990 -3.36 32.84 -20.91
N THR A 991 -4.56 32.96 -21.47
CA THR A 991 -5.81 32.82 -20.70
C THR A 991 -6.82 32.06 -21.53
N ALA A 992 -7.54 31.15 -20.89
CA ALA A 992 -8.59 30.36 -21.52
C ALA A 992 -9.80 30.23 -20.60
N ALA A 993 -11.00 30.27 -21.19
CA ALA A 993 -12.22 29.86 -20.50
C ALA A 993 -12.35 28.33 -20.58
N ILE A 994 -12.75 27.70 -19.49
CA ILE A 994 -12.86 26.24 -19.39
C ILE A 994 -14.15 25.82 -18.69
N ASN A 995 -14.73 24.71 -19.16
CA ASN A 995 -15.68 23.92 -18.40
C ASN A 995 -15.01 22.59 -18.12
N ALA A 996 -14.93 22.20 -16.85
CA ALA A 996 -14.35 20.93 -16.44
C ALA A 996 -15.47 20.03 -15.90
N ALA A 997 -15.45 18.75 -16.27
CA ALA A 997 -16.32 17.76 -15.67
C ALA A 997 -15.88 17.50 -14.22
N SER A 998 -16.83 17.13 -13.36
CA SER A 998 -16.54 16.63 -12.02
C SER A 998 -16.00 15.19 -12.09
N ASP A 999 -15.15 14.82 -11.14
CA ASP A 999 -14.51 13.50 -11.05
C ASP A 999 -13.75 13.13 -12.35
N ASP A 1000 -13.00 14.08 -12.91
CA ASP A 1000 -12.31 13.92 -14.20
C ASP A 1000 -11.06 14.81 -14.32
N ALA A 1001 -10.22 14.49 -15.31
CA ALA A 1001 -9.11 15.31 -15.76
C ALA A 1001 -9.47 15.99 -17.08
N THR A 1002 -9.50 17.33 -17.09
CA THR A 1002 -9.85 18.14 -18.26
C THR A 1002 -8.62 18.86 -18.81
N GLN A 1003 -8.25 18.58 -20.05
CA GLN A 1003 -7.21 19.33 -20.76
C GLN A 1003 -7.70 20.75 -21.12
N ALA A 1004 -6.95 21.78 -20.72
CA ALA A 1004 -7.28 23.18 -21.01
C ALA A 1004 -6.64 23.67 -22.32
N PHE A 1005 -5.30 23.68 -22.37
CA PHE A 1005 -4.54 24.11 -23.55
C PHE A 1005 -3.06 23.66 -23.45
N HIS A 1006 -2.35 23.67 -24.57
CA HIS A 1006 -0.91 23.45 -24.63
C HIS A 1006 -0.13 24.76 -24.41
N LEU A 1007 0.91 24.74 -23.57
CA LEU A 1007 1.78 25.89 -23.33
C LEU A 1007 3.15 25.67 -24.00
N ASP A 1008 3.42 26.38 -25.11
CA ASP A 1008 4.68 26.25 -25.85
C ASP A 1008 5.85 26.93 -25.12
N LEU A 1009 6.53 26.17 -24.26
CA LEU A 1009 7.68 26.63 -23.47
C LEU A 1009 9.02 26.53 -24.22
N ALA A 1010 9.12 25.72 -25.27
CA ALA A 1010 10.40 25.42 -25.92
C ALA A 1010 11.19 26.67 -26.39
N PRO A 1011 10.55 27.73 -26.95
CA PRO A 1011 11.25 28.96 -27.33
C PRO A 1011 11.81 29.77 -26.15
N LEU A 1012 11.32 29.52 -24.94
CA LEU A 1012 11.65 30.30 -23.73
C LEU A 1012 12.72 29.64 -22.86
N LEU A 1013 12.92 28.32 -22.99
CA LEU A 1013 13.75 27.56 -22.06
C LEU A 1013 15.26 27.67 -22.33
N GLY A 1014 15.72 27.61 -23.59
CA GLY A 1014 17.16 27.71 -23.93
C GLY A 1014 18.08 26.97 -22.94
N ASP A 1015 19.14 27.66 -22.47
CA ASP A 1015 20.00 27.22 -21.35
C ASP A 1015 19.63 27.89 -20.01
N THR A 1016 18.37 28.31 -19.85
CA THR A 1016 17.89 29.05 -18.67
C THR A 1016 16.72 28.36 -17.98
N THR A 1017 16.24 28.97 -16.89
CA THR A 1017 15.05 28.55 -16.16
C THR A 1017 13.99 29.63 -16.27
N VAL A 1018 12.74 29.23 -16.47
CA VAL A 1018 11.56 30.12 -16.41
C VAL A 1018 10.66 29.72 -15.26
N LEU A 1019 9.86 30.66 -14.77
CA LEU A 1019 8.82 30.40 -13.78
C LEU A 1019 7.46 30.37 -14.49
N VAL A 1020 6.72 29.28 -14.37
CA VAL A 1020 5.35 29.14 -14.91
C VAL A 1020 4.37 29.23 -13.74
N HIS A 1021 3.51 30.24 -13.73
CA HIS A 1021 2.44 30.40 -12.75
C HIS A 1021 1.10 30.11 -13.42
N LEU A 1022 0.34 29.19 -12.83
CA LEU A 1022 -1.00 28.83 -13.25
C LEU A 1022 -2.00 29.31 -12.19
N ALA A 1023 -3.11 29.89 -12.62
CA ALA A 1023 -4.19 30.33 -11.74
C ALA A 1023 -5.55 29.94 -12.33
N LEU A 1024 -6.31 29.13 -11.60
CA LEU A 1024 -7.68 28.76 -11.93
C LEU A 1024 -8.64 29.64 -11.14
N HIS A 1025 -9.52 30.34 -11.85
CA HIS A 1025 -10.56 31.19 -11.30
C HIS A 1025 -11.95 30.65 -11.60
N ALA A 1026 -12.85 30.75 -10.63
CA ALA A 1026 -14.29 30.56 -10.84
C ALA A 1026 -14.86 31.64 -11.78
N SER A 1027 -16.10 31.44 -12.22
CA SER A 1027 -16.83 32.41 -13.06
C SER A 1027 -17.07 33.77 -12.40
N ASP A 1028 -17.05 33.83 -11.06
CA ASP A 1028 -17.12 35.08 -10.27
C ASP A 1028 -15.75 35.74 -10.02
N GLY A 1029 -14.67 35.14 -10.53
CA GLY A 1029 -13.30 35.61 -10.38
C GLY A 1029 -12.57 35.11 -9.13
N LYS A 1030 -13.22 34.34 -8.25
CA LYS A 1030 -12.57 33.76 -7.06
C LYS A 1030 -11.46 32.80 -7.50
N LEU A 1031 -10.27 32.94 -6.92
CA LEU A 1031 -9.18 31.98 -7.11
C LEU A 1031 -9.55 30.64 -6.46
N LEU A 1032 -9.47 29.56 -7.24
CA LEU A 1032 -9.81 28.20 -6.83
C LEU A 1032 -8.57 27.35 -6.60
N SER A 1033 -7.57 27.44 -7.47
CA SER A 1033 -6.28 26.77 -7.34
C SER A 1033 -5.19 27.61 -8.02
N GLU A 1034 -3.98 27.52 -7.50
CA GLU A 1034 -2.80 28.14 -8.09
C GLU A 1034 -1.58 27.23 -7.91
N ASN A 1035 -0.68 27.28 -8.88
CA ASN A 1035 0.51 26.43 -8.92
C ASN A 1035 1.67 27.14 -9.63
N LEU A 1036 2.89 26.98 -9.11
CA LEU A 1036 4.10 27.61 -9.65
C LEU A 1036 5.18 26.58 -9.92
N TYR A 1037 5.74 26.60 -11.12
CA TYR A 1037 6.79 25.70 -11.57
C TYR A 1037 8.04 26.48 -11.93
N TRP A 1038 9.22 26.01 -11.55
CA TRP A 1038 10.48 26.37 -12.21
C TRP A 1038 10.78 25.31 -13.28
N ARG A 1039 10.95 25.73 -14.53
CA ARG A 1039 11.16 24.82 -15.67
C ARG A 1039 12.46 25.18 -16.39
N ALA A 1040 13.25 24.16 -16.68
CA ALA A 1040 14.41 24.22 -17.58
C ALA A 1040 14.30 23.11 -18.63
N ALA A 1041 15.01 23.25 -19.75
CA ALA A 1041 15.06 22.23 -20.79
C ALA A 1041 15.98 21.03 -20.46
N SER A 1042 16.85 21.17 -19.46
CA SER A 1042 17.77 20.13 -18.99
C SER A 1042 18.19 20.42 -17.55
N ASP A 1043 18.78 19.43 -16.89
CA ASP A 1043 19.36 19.61 -15.54
C ASP A 1043 20.29 20.83 -15.47
N GLN A 1044 21.18 21.00 -16.44
CA GLN A 1044 22.14 22.11 -16.44
C GLN A 1044 21.48 23.49 -16.52
N GLY A 1045 20.29 23.58 -17.13
CA GLY A 1045 19.53 24.83 -17.22
C GLY A 1045 19.02 25.33 -15.87
N TYR A 1046 18.83 24.44 -14.89
CA TYR A 1046 18.44 24.82 -13.53
C TYR A 1046 19.53 25.61 -12.78
N ARG A 1047 20.79 25.55 -13.23
CA ARG A 1047 21.87 26.40 -12.67
C ARG A 1047 21.61 27.88 -12.83
N ALA A 1048 20.73 28.28 -13.75
CA ALA A 1048 20.31 29.66 -13.87
C ALA A 1048 19.66 30.20 -12.57
N LEU A 1049 19.11 29.34 -11.72
CA LEU A 1049 18.53 29.71 -10.42
C LEU A 1049 19.56 30.27 -9.44
N ASP A 1050 20.86 29.95 -9.58
CA ASP A 1050 21.93 30.53 -8.76
C ASP A 1050 22.12 32.04 -9.01
N ALA A 1051 21.71 32.51 -10.19
CA ALA A 1051 21.77 33.91 -10.57
C ALA A 1051 20.54 34.71 -10.10
N LEU A 1052 19.55 34.06 -9.47
CA LEU A 1052 18.35 34.72 -8.98
C LEU A 1052 18.72 35.70 -7.85
N ALA A 1053 18.33 36.97 -8.00
CA ALA A 1053 18.68 37.99 -7.02
C ALA A 1053 18.03 37.69 -5.64
N PRO A 1054 18.65 38.12 -4.52
CA PRO A 1054 18.04 37.96 -3.21
C PRO A 1054 16.66 38.66 -3.12
N ALA A 1055 15.63 37.89 -2.80
CA ALA A 1055 14.28 38.36 -2.55
C ALA A 1055 14.11 38.82 -1.09
N ARG A 1056 13.32 39.89 -0.90
CA ARG A 1056 12.96 40.41 0.42
C ARG A 1056 11.50 40.12 0.72
N VAL A 1057 11.27 39.07 1.51
CA VAL A 1057 9.93 38.73 2.01
C VAL A 1057 9.77 39.32 3.41
N THR A 1058 8.76 40.18 3.57
CA THR A 1058 8.38 40.69 4.89
C THR A 1058 7.47 39.70 5.60
N LEU A 1059 7.68 39.57 6.91
CA LEU A 1059 6.99 38.63 7.79
C LEU A 1059 6.32 39.44 8.90
N THR A 1060 4.99 39.35 8.99
CA THR A 1060 4.24 39.87 10.15
C THR A 1060 3.39 38.76 10.72
N ALA A 1061 3.34 38.65 12.04
CA ALA A 1061 2.66 37.54 12.69
C ALA A 1061 1.91 38.00 13.94
N ARG A 1062 0.78 37.35 14.22
CA ARG A 1062 -0.06 37.62 15.40
C ARG A 1062 -0.66 36.33 15.95
N ASP A 1063 -0.93 36.38 17.25
CA ASP A 1063 -1.65 35.33 17.96
C ASP A 1063 -3.16 35.52 17.77
N LEU A 1064 -3.87 34.45 17.42
CA LEU A 1064 -5.32 34.48 17.27
C LEU A 1064 -6.02 34.03 18.57
N PRO A 1065 -7.15 34.66 18.95
CA PRO A 1065 -7.81 34.40 20.23
C PRO A 1065 -8.54 33.05 20.31
N HIS A 1066 -8.80 32.40 19.17
CA HIS A 1066 -9.51 31.14 19.08
C HIS A 1066 -8.75 30.20 18.14
N SER A 1067 -8.60 28.95 18.55
CA SER A 1067 -8.30 27.84 17.65
C SER A 1067 -9.57 27.03 17.41
N ASP A 1068 -9.72 26.49 16.21
CA ASP A 1068 -10.81 25.57 15.86
C ASP A 1068 -10.56 24.16 16.43
N ALA A 1069 -9.33 23.86 16.85
CA ALA A 1069 -8.96 22.59 17.45
C ALA A 1069 -8.77 22.74 18.99
N PRO A 1070 -9.47 21.95 19.82
CA PRO A 1070 -9.27 21.92 21.27
C PRO A 1070 -7.79 21.72 21.63
N GLY A 1071 -7.31 22.40 22.67
CA GLY A 1071 -5.94 22.20 23.14
C GLY A 1071 -4.83 22.70 22.19
N THR A 1072 -5.15 23.60 21.24
CA THR A 1072 -4.15 24.22 20.36
C THR A 1072 -4.20 25.76 20.42
N ARG A 1073 -3.07 26.38 20.08
CA ARG A 1073 -2.90 27.82 19.88
C ARG A 1073 -2.71 28.08 18.38
N ARG A 1074 -3.43 29.06 17.83
CA ARG A 1074 -3.36 29.41 16.41
C ARG A 1074 -2.63 30.73 16.20
N LEU A 1075 -1.64 30.72 15.32
CA LEU A 1075 -0.93 31.90 14.83
C LEU A 1075 -1.41 32.23 13.42
N GLU A 1076 -1.38 33.52 13.06
CA GLU A 1076 -1.57 33.98 11.69
C GLU A 1076 -0.34 34.77 11.25
N VAL A 1077 0.16 34.46 10.07
CA VAL A 1077 1.40 34.98 9.50
C VAL A 1077 1.13 35.53 8.10
N LEU A 1078 1.38 36.80 7.89
CA LEU A 1078 1.33 37.43 6.57
C LEU A 1078 2.76 37.56 6.00
N LEU A 1079 2.97 36.91 4.87
CA LEU A 1079 4.15 36.99 4.02
C LEU A 1079 3.89 37.95 2.86
N HIS A 1080 4.85 38.81 2.53
CA HIS A 1080 4.75 39.70 1.38
C HIS A 1080 6.11 39.86 0.69
N ASN A 1081 6.20 39.47 -0.58
CA ASN A 1081 7.40 39.66 -1.39
C ASN A 1081 7.49 41.12 -1.88
N THR A 1082 8.41 41.87 -1.31
CA THR A 1082 8.62 43.31 -1.63
C THR A 1082 9.72 43.54 -2.67
N SER A 1083 10.25 42.48 -3.27
CA SER A 1083 11.29 42.55 -4.28
C SER A 1083 10.73 42.50 -5.70
N THR A 1084 11.58 42.73 -6.70
CA THR A 1084 11.21 42.66 -8.13
C THR A 1084 11.41 41.28 -8.74
N VAL A 1085 11.89 40.31 -7.96
CA VAL A 1085 12.10 38.92 -8.37
C VAL A 1085 11.24 37.99 -7.51
N ALA A 1086 10.98 36.78 -7.98
CA ALA A 1086 10.24 35.80 -7.18
C ALA A 1086 11.06 35.37 -5.95
N ALA A 1087 10.38 35.11 -4.85
CA ALA A 1087 10.92 34.40 -3.69
C ALA A 1087 10.54 32.92 -3.84
N LEU A 1088 11.53 32.02 -3.96
CA LEU A 1088 11.25 30.60 -4.21
C LEU A 1088 11.40 29.75 -2.94
N ASN A 1089 10.48 28.80 -2.79
CA ASN A 1089 10.50 27.72 -1.81
C ASN A 1089 10.71 28.21 -0.37
N THR A 1090 9.90 29.19 0.05
CA THR A 1090 10.04 29.89 1.33
C THR A 1090 9.49 29.05 2.49
N LYS A 1091 10.37 28.57 3.37
CA LYS A 1091 10.06 27.80 4.58
C LYS A 1091 9.88 28.71 5.80
N LEU A 1092 8.77 28.53 6.52
CA LEU A 1092 8.52 28.97 7.88
C LEU A 1092 8.88 27.87 8.87
N VAL A 1093 9.55 28.26 9.96
CA VAL A 1093 9.86 27.38 11.11
C VAL A 1093 9.44 28.08 12.39
N THR A 1094 8.73 27.36 13.27
CA THR A 1094 8.27 27.85 14.57
C THR A 1094 9.17 27.31 15.67
N LEU A 1095 9.87 28.21 16.35
CA LEU A 1095 10.82 27.88 17.41
C LEU A 1095 10.35 28.44 18.76
N ARG A 1096 10.69 27.74 19.84
CA ARG A 1096 10.57 28.28 21.20
C ARG A 1096 11.62 29.36 21.43
N THR A 1097 11.22 30.48 22.04
CA THR A 1097 12.16 31.60 22.24
C THR A 1097 13.22 31.34 23.30
N HIS A 1098 12.98 30.46 24.28
CA HIS A 1098 13.85 30.29 25.43
C HIS A 1098 15.06 29.36 25.17
N ASP A 1099 14.91 28.37 24.29
CA ASP A 1099 15.96 27.40 23.97
C ASP A 1099 16.20 27.20 22.46
N GLY A 1100 15.34 27.79 21.62
CA GLY A 1100 15.47 27.69 20.17
C GLY A 1100 15.03 26.35 19.58
N ALA A 1101 14.45 25.45 20.38
CA ALA A 1101 13.94 24.17 19.89
C ALA A 1101 12.70 24.37 19.00
N GLU A 1102 12.54 23.49 18.01
CA GLU A 1102 11.37 23.50 17.15
C GLU A 1102 10.10 23.09 17.92
N VAL A 1103 8.99 23.73 17.60
CA VAL A 1103 7.68 23.39 18.15
C VAL A 1103 7.05 22.35 17.25
N LEU A 1104 6.93 21.11 17.74
CA LEU A 1104 6.32 20.00 17.00
C LEU A 1104 5.27 19.25 17.85
N PRO A 1105 4.21 18.69 17.24
CA PRO A 1105 3.82 18.95 15.85
C PRO A 1105 3.41 20.42 15.64
N ALA A 1106 3.56 20.92 14.41
CA ALA A 1106 3.09 22.25 14.01
C ALA A 1106 2.40 22.15 12.64
N PHE A 1107 1.12 22.50 12.60
CA PHE A 1107 0.29 22.33 11.42
C PHE A 1107 0.17 23.67 10.69
N TYR A 1108 0.91 23.84 9.61
CA TYR A 1108 0.90 25.03 8.77
C TYR A 1108 -0.19 24.88 7.69
N SER A 1109 -1.00 25.92 7.47
CA SER A 1109 -1.97 25.91 6.37
C SER A 1109 -1.32 25.91 4.99
N ASP A 1110 -0.07 26.38 4.89
CA ASP A 1110 0.78 26.37 3.71
C ASP A 1110 2.24 26.62 4.15
N ASN A 1111 3.23 26.10 3.42
CA ASN A 1111 4.66 26.30 3.68
C ASN A 1111 5.47 25.97 2.41
N TYR A 1112 6.78 26.22 2.41
CA TYR A 1112 7.61 26.07 1.20
C TYR A 1112 7.05 26.91 0.03
N ILE A 1113 6.56 28.10 0.36
CA ILE A 1113 5.76 28.97 -0.51
C ILE A 1113 6.65 29.72 -1.49
N SER A 1114 6.26 29.76 -2.76
CA SER A 1114 6.86 30.66 -3.75
C SER A 1114 5.96 31.87 -3.98
N LEU A 1115 6.53 33.08 -3.96
CA LEU A 1115 5.82 34.35 -4.12
C LEU A 1115 6.40 35.15 -5.29
N LEU A 1116 5.59 35.46 -6.28
CA LEU A 1116 5.95 36.40 -7.36
C LEU A 1116 6.12 37.83 -6.79
N PRO A 1117 6.72 38.76 -7.57
CA PRO A 1117 6.91 40.15 -7.14
C PRO A 1117 5.59 40.82 -6.71
N GLY A 1118 5.55 41.33 -5.48
CA GLY A 1118 4.38 42.01 -4.92
C GLY A 1118 3.31 41.09 -4.31
N GLU A 1119 3.46 39.77 -4.43
CA GLU A 1119 2.47 38.82 -3.90
C GLU A 1119 2.48 38.74 -2.37
N GLN A 1120 1.31 38.40 -1.83
CA GLN A 1120 1.08 38.19 -0.41
C GLN A 1120 0.43 36.83 -0.15
N ARG A 1121 0.84 36.19 0.95
CA ARG A 1121 0.23 34.95 1.44
C ARG A 1121 -0.01 35.03 2.93
N THR A 1122 -1.20 34.64 3.36
CA THR A 1122 -1.51 34.45 4.77
C THR A 1122 -1.42 32.96 5.10
N VAL A 1123 -0.64 32.62 6.12
CA VAL A 1123 -0.44 31.26 6.63
C VAL A 1123 -0.95 31.21 8.07
N THR A 1124 -1.78 30.24 8.40
CA THR A 1124 -2.13 29.92 9.79
C THR A 1124 -1.31 28.76 10.30
N ILE A 1125 -0.95 28.78 11.58
CA ILE A 1125 -0.13 27.74 12.22
C ILE A 1125 -0.83 27.29 13.50
N ASP A 1126 -1.21 26.03 13.59
CA ASP A 1126 -1.70 25.42 14.82
C ASP A 1126 -0.58 24.71 15.56
N ILE A 1127 -0.37 25.07 16.82
CA ILE A 1127 0.62 24.46 17.71
C ILE A 1127 -0.03 23.99 19.02
N PRO A 1128 0.53 22.97 19.70
CA PRO A 1128 0.02 22.48 20.99
C PRO A 1128 -0.11 23.57 22.06
N ALA A 1129 -1.22 23.55 22.82
CA ALA A 1129 -1.47 24.55 23.87
C ALA A 1129 -0.61 24.38 25.12
N ASN A 1130 0.03 23.23 25.35
CA ASN A 1130 1.01 23.06 26.42
C ASN A 1130 2.30 23.87 26.15
N ASN A 1131 2.65 24.08 24.87
CA ASN A 1131 3.65 25.05 24.44
C ASN A 1131 3.12 26.51 24.52
N ALA A 1132 1.85 26.72 24.91
CA ALA A 1132 1.23 28.04 24.90
C ALA A 1132 1.61 28.95 26.08
N ALA A 1133 2.43 28.55 27.05
CA ALA A 1133 2.93 29.54 28.03
C ALA A 1133 4.00 30.48 27.42
N GLU A 1134 4.51 30.16 26.24
CA GLU A 1134 5.77 30.72 25.74
C GLU A 1134 5.59 31.61 24.50
N ALA A 1135 6.42 32.66 24.42
CA ALA A 1135 6.60 33.39 23.16
C ALA A 1135 7.31 32.49 22.15
N VAL A 1136 6.87 32.54 20.89
CA VAL A 1136 7.48 31.76 19.79
C VAL A 1136 8.21 32.69 18.84
N LEU A 1137 9.24 32.17 18.18
CA LEU A 1137 10.01 32.83 17.14
C LEU A 1137 9.72 32.14 15.80
N LEU A 1138 9.16 32.88 14.86
CA LEU A 1138 9.00 32.43 13.48
C LEU A 1138 10.25 32.82 12.71
N LYS A 1139 10.90 31.85 12.05
CA LYS A 1139 12.02 32.08 11.13
C LYS A 1139 11.60 31.77 9.71
N LEU A 1140 12.09 32.58 8.78
CA LEU A 1140 11.85 32.47 7.35
C LEU A 1140 13.17 32.23 6.62
N ARG A 1141 13.22 31.19 5.76
CA ARG A 1141 14.30 30.91 4.81
C ARG A 1141 13.73 30.47 3.47
N GLY A 1142 14.54 30.41 2.41
CA GLY A 1142 14.14 29.96 1.07
C GLY A 1142 15.32 30.07 0.11
N TRP A 1143 15.16 29.60 -1.13
CA TRP A 1143 16.26 29.49 -2.11
C TRP A 1143 17.05 30.80 -2.28
N ASN A 1144 16.34 31.89 -2.54
CA ASN A 1144 16.90 33.23 -2.69
C ASN A 1144 16.34 34.23 -1.66
N VAL A 1145 15.77 33.76 -0.55
CA VAL A 1145 15.10 34.65 0.42
C VAL A 1145 16.09 35.17 1.46
N THR A 1146 16.13 36.49 1.63
CA THR A 1146 16.86 37.09 2.76
C THR A 1146 16.19 36.67 4.06
N ALA A 1147 16.93 35.99 4.94
CA ALA A 1147 16.40 35.46 6.19
C ALA A 1147 15.69 36.55 7.01
N ALA A 1148 14.50 36.21 7.51
CA ALA A 1148 13.66 37.09 8.32
C ALA A 1148 13.14 36.35 9.55
N SER A 1149 12.76 37.07 10.59
CA SER A 1149 12.13 36.48 11.76
C SER A 1149 11.17 37.44 12.45
N ALA A 1150 10.19 36.87 13.16
CA ALA A 1150 9.21 37.61 13.94
C ALA A 1150 8.89 36.86 15.24
N SER A 1151 8.88 37.57 16.36
CA SER A 1151 8.47 37.00 17.64
C SER A 1151 6.98 37.23 17.86
N VAL A 1152 6.28 36.19 18.33
CA VAL A 1152 4.85 36.24 18.64
C VAL A 1152 4.64 35.92 20.11
N ALA A 1153 4.40 36.97 20.90
CA ALA A 1153 3.97 36.83 22.28
C ALA A 1153 2.53 36.28 22.33
N ARG A 1154 2.21 35.58 23.41
CA ARG A 1154 0.83 35.14 23.67
C ARG A 1154 -0.04 36.35 24.00
N ARG A 1155 -1.25 36.36 23.45
CA ARG A 1155 -2.26 37.39 23.73
C ARG A 1155 -3.03 37.14 25.01
#